data_AF-A0A8H5RQA3-F1
#
_entry.id   AF-A0A8H5RQA3-F1
#
_cell.length_a   1.000
_cell.length_b   1.000
_cell.length_c   1.000
_cell.angle_alpha   90.00
_cell.angle_beta   90.00
_cell.angle_gamma   90.00
#
_symmetry.space_group_name_H-M   'P 1'
#
loop_
_entity.id
_entity.type
_entity.pdbx_description
1 polymer ?
#
loop_
_entity_poly.entity_id
_entity_poly.type
_entity_poly.pdbx_seq_one_letter_code
_entity_poly.pdbx_strand_id
1 'polypeptide(L)'
;MGRNYLGGSGESLTVWISLAASTVLVFYGYDQGVFGNILVSKDFIETVGHPSVEAQGTMTSVYNLGCFGGALSTLYTGDKLGRPRSLIVGSLIIALGAIIQASVFGPTQMYVGRVVAGIGTGINTSTAGVWQSETAKTASRGKLIIIQMANCITGFSISNWLTLGFSFVPGSASWRFPLAFQIFFSALVCLMCPFLPDSPRLLMRKEKHEEALEVLAALEGHGATVDSPSVRTQYAIIKDIMDKERGDECTWWQLITGRGPSGAVRRMILGAWMQCMNQISGINVTSYYMTYVFINALGLSEFMARVLAAAGSIDYLVFSFLAWFVIERYGRRRVMMVSAAACAACWTIISIAASQIELGKGNRFSWGCAAIFGFFAFFAAFGMGVLAVPWLYPTEVNALAFRAKGASLAMASNWIMNYMVAQITPPGIANLGYRFWVIWAVICAAFVPITYLFYPETANRSLEDIDRFFAEHPDIFVFRNKTATQLARPEIYFEADKAIAEQQKIRVTYSGVSKLPISFSDLAPEGEHIVIGAESMRRDTCCQEAAVSNPVLFQDLPDIDVFRVGSVYYYSTSTFAFSPGAPVLKSYDLVNWTPITHSVPDVADFGEEYRLNGDNDHAYVKGVWASSMRYRESNDKFYWMGCIQSTGKTFLYTAPGNGAADNDGENADWQWTLQGTIDECFYDNGIFFDDDDTMYVTWGNRKLRVTQLSDDGLSVVRTETIYDSGDDLYLEGAHLYKTRGYYWVCPTKVASGQYILRSTEPFGTYEVREFWDNLSGPLPNAGYAHQGGMVDTAEGNWHYLAFMDAYPAGRIPVLAPITWSEDDWPSIVLDANGGWGVTYPMPVKTNKTVPGVERLDDFSASTLHPEWEWNHSPDAEYFELGSDGLTLKTASVVGDLFNARNTLTHRITGPRSVATWHLNVSELMEGDRAGAAIFRDESAYIGMHKGANGTQVVFVNDIIMNQQWQTVSRGTVAASGPFIDAHEIWLRVDADVTPSFGLSPVREAHFYYSLDGENWKQLGIFVLHNRWQWFTGFRFAVFNFATLKLGGQITIKSFQNALT
;
A
#
# COMPACT_ATOMS: atom_id res chain seq x y z
N MET A 1 1.97 -29.28 0.37
CA MET A 1 0.84 -28.33 0.28
C MET A 1 0.16 -28.24 1.63
N GLY A 2 -0.15 -27.02 2.09
CA GLY A 2 -1.06 -26.81 3.22
C GLY A 2 -2.44 -27.44 2.95
N ARG A 3 -3.15 -27.78 4.03
CA ARG A 3 -4.48 -28.41 3.98
C ARG A 3 -5.50 -27.44 3.37
N ASN A 4 -6.29 -27.90 2.40
CA ASN A 4 -7.37 -27.09 1.82
C ASN A 4 -8.64 -27.17 2.68
N TYR A 5 -9.30 -26.03 2.86
CA TYR A 5 -10.58 -25.91 3.58
C TYR A 5 -11.65 -25.43 2.61
N LEU A 6 -12.75 -26.18 2.49
CA LEU A 6 -13.78 -25.96 1.46
C LEU A 6 -13.21 -25.84 0.03
N GLY A 7 -12.14 -26.57 -0.28
CA GLY A 7 -11.48 -26.55 -1.59
C GLY A 7 -10.58 -25.35 -1.87
N GLY A 8 -10.38 -24.44 -0.90
CA GLY A 8 -9.55 -23.24 -1.06
C GLY A 8 -8.41 -23.12 -0.02
N SER A 9 -7.42 -22.28 -0.35
CA SER A 9 -6.33 -21.80 0.52
C SER A 9 -6.06 -20.31 0.24
N GLY A 10 -5.25 -19.64 1.07
CA GLY A 10 -4.92 -18.22 0.94
C GLY A 10 -6.14 -17.30 1.01
N GLU A 11 -6.33 -16.50 -0.03
CA GLU A 11 -7.43 -15.55 -0.14
C GLU A 11 -8.80 -16.24 -0.13
N SER A 12 -8.94 -17.38 -0.80
CA SER A 12 -10.21 -18.13 -0.85
C SER A 12 -10.64 -18.59 0.54
N LEU A 13 -9.71 -19.09 1.35
CA LEU A 13 -9.98 -19.47 2.74
C LEU A 13 -10.36 -18.25 3.59
N THR A 14 -9.67 -17.13 3.39
CA THR A 14 -9.97 -15.86 4.07
C THR A 14 -11.39 -15.39 3.76
N VAL A 15 -11.85 -15.53 2.52
CA VAL A 15 -13.23 -15.21 2.11
C VAL A 15 -14.24 -16.10 2.82
N TRP A 16 -14.02 -17.42 2.89
CA TRP A 16 -14.95 -18.33 3.56
C TRP A 16 -15.07 -18.08 5.07
N ILE A 17 -13.96 -17.82 5.76
CA ILE A 17 -13.96 -17.42 7.17
C ILE A 17 -14.74 -16.11 7.34
N SER A 18 -14.48 -15.13 6.47
CA SER A 18 -15.17 -13.84 6.48
C SER A 18 -16.66 -13.95 6.23
N LEU A 19 -17.10 -14.86 5.37
CA LEU A 19 -18.50 -15.12 5.08
C LEU A 19 -19.21 -15.77 6.28
N ALA A 20 -18.59 -16.77 6.92
CA ALA A 20 -19.12 -17.40 8.12
C ALA A 20 -19.22 -16.40 9.28
N ALA A 21 -18.15 -15.64 9.53
CA ALA A 21 -18.11 -14.61 10.54
C ALA A 21 -19.11 -13.47 10.25
N SER A 22 -19.31 -13.08 8.99
CA SER A 22 -20.29 -12.05 8.60
C SER A 22 -21.73 -12.52 8.74
N THR A 23 -22.03 -13.79 8.44
CA THR A 23 -23.38 -14.35 8.57
C THR A 23 -23.89 -14.25 10.01
N VAL A 24 -23.01 -14.45 10.99
CA VAL A 24 -23.32 -14.24 12.41
C VAL A 24 -23.74 -12.79 12.70
N LEU A 25 -23.06 -11.82 12.09
CA LEU A 25 -23.35 -10.39 12.29
C LEU A 25 -24.60 -9.95 11.52
N VAL A 26 -24.84 -10.47 10.31
CA VAL A 26 -26.11 -10.30 9.59
C VAL A 26 -27.27 -10.77 10.48
N PHE A 27 -27.15 -11.96 11.08
CA PHE A 27 -28.16 -12.44 12.02
C PHE A 27 -28.36 -11.48 13.20
N TYR A 28 -27.27 -11.01 13.82
CA TYR A 28 -27.36 -10.06 14.93
C TYR A 28 -28.14 -8.80 14.54
N GLY A 29 -27.80 -8.18 13.41
CA GLY A 29 -28.53 -6.99 12.96
C GLY A 29 -29.98 -7.28 12.58
N TYR A 30 -30.26 -8.46 12.01
CA TYR A 30 -31.62 -8.91 11.74
C TYR A 30 -32.45 -8.93 13.03
N ASP A 31 -31.95 -9.56 14.09
CA ASP A 31 -32.63 -9.62 15.38
C ASP A 31 -32.81 -8.22 16.01
N GLN A 32 -31.85 -7.31 15.83
CA GLN A 32 -32.00 -5.93 16.28
C GLN A 32 -33.20 -5.21 15.66
N GLY A 33 -33.42 -5.37 14.35
CA GLY A 33 -34.51 -4.66 13.66
C GLY A 33 -35.86 -5.37 13.69
N VAL A 34 -35.89 -6.70 13.82
CA VAL A 34 -37.14 -7.48 13.65
C VAL A 34 -38.16 -7.17 14.75
N PHE A 35 -37.71 -7.04 15.99
CA PHE A 35 -38.66 -6.97 17.11
C PHE A 35 -39.33 -5.59 17.24
N GLY A 36 -38.65 -4.51 16.85
CA GLY A 36 -39.22 -3.16 16.87
C GLY A 36 -40.48 -3.02 16.03
N ASN A 37 -40.51 -3.69 14.88
CA ASN A 37 -41.65 -3.71 13.98
C ASN A 37 -42.77 -4.67 14.44
N ILE A 38 -42.44 -5.66 15.27
CA ILE A 38 -43.42 -6.61 15.84
C ILE A 38 -44.16 -5.99 17.02
N LEU A 39 -43.47 -5.19 17.84
CA LEU A 39 -44.05 -4.52 19.02
C LEU A 39 -45.27 -3.63 18.72
N VAL A 40 -45.36 -3.12 17.50
CA VAL A 40 -46.47 -2.27 17.05
C VAL A 40 -47.56 -3.05 16.28
N SER A 41 -47.39 -4.36 16.09
CA SER A 41 -48.39 -5.20 15.41
C SER A 41 -49.58 -5.53 16.33
N LYS A 42 -50.80 -5.33 15.83
CA LYS A 42 -52.04 -5.52 16.62
C LYS A 42 -52.21 -6.95 17.13
N ASP A 43 -52.07 -7.95 16.26
CA ASP A 43 -52.23 -9.37 16.61
C ASP A 43 -51.20 -9.83 17.66
N PHE A 44 -49.98 -9.28 17.59
CA PHE A 44 -48.96 -9.55 18.58
C PHE A 44 -49.32 -8.96 19.96
N ILE A 45 -49.73 -7.69 20.00
CA ILE A 45 -50.15 -7.00 21.23
C ILE A 45 -51.32 -7.75 21.88
N GLU A 46 -52.29 -8.22 21.10
CA GLU A 46 -53.41 -9.03 21.59
C GLU A 46 -52.93 -10.38 22.15
N THR A 47 -52.06 -11.09 21.42
CA THR A 47 -51.51 -12.39 21.84
C THR A 47 -50.76 -12.33 23.17
N VAL A 48 -50.02 -11.25 23.42
CA VAL A 48 -49.23 -11.09 24.65
C VAL A 48 -49.97 -10.31 25.75
N GLY A 49 -51.27 -10.01 25.55
CA GLY A 49 -52.16 -9.49 26.58
C GLY A 49 -52.04 -7.99 26.84
N HIS A 50 -51.90 -7.16 25.80
CA HIS A 50 -51.80 -5.70 25.89
C HIS A 50 -50.77 -5.20 26.92
N PRO A 51 -49.47 -5.46 26.68
CA PRO A 51 -48.41 -5.15 27.64
C PRO A 51 -48.31 -3.63 27.87
N SER A 52 -48.04 -3.23 29.11
CA SER A 52 -47.74 -1.84 29.45
C SER A 52 -46.46 -1.35 28.74
N VAL A 53 -46.23 -0.03 28.73
CA VAL A 53 -45.02 0.57 28.14
C VAL A 53 -43.75 -0.01 28.77
N GLU A 54 -43.76 -0.24 30.07
CA GLU A 54 -42.67 -0.89 30.81
C GLU A 54 -42.48 -2.34 30.38
N ALA A 55 -43.59 -3.08 30.24
CA ALA A 55 -43.55 -4.48 29.82
C ALA A 55 -43.06 -4.66 28.38
N GLN A 56 -43.39 -3.74 27.47
CA GLN A 56 -42.84 -3.69 26.11
C GLN A 56 -41.33 -3.40 26.11
N GLY A 57 -40.89 -2.45 26.94
CA GLY A 57 -39.47 -2.18 27.17
C GLY A 57 -38.73 -3.42 27.66
N THR A 58 -39.30 -4.13 28.64
CA THR A 58 -38.74 -5.38 29.17
C THR A 58 -38.73 -6.50 28.13
N MET A 59 -39.77 -6.63 27.31
CA MET A 59 -39.84 -7.69 26.30
C MET A 59 -38.76 -7.57 25.23
N THR A 60 -38.35 -6.35 24.93
CA THR A 60 -37.24 -6.07 24.02
C THR A 60 -35.89 -6.22 24.73
N SER A 61 -35.76 -5.70 25.95
CA SER A 61 -34.48 -5.59 26.63
C SER A 61 -33.96 -6.93 27.16
N VAL A 62 -34.81 -7.86 27.62
CA VAL A 62 -34.37 -9.12 28.26
C VAL A 62 -33.54 -10.03 27.34
N TYR A 63 -33.68 -9.87 26.02
CA TYR A 63 -32.79 -10.49 25.04
C TYR A 63 -31.33 -10.16 25.33
N ASN A 64 -31.04 -8.89 25.61
CA ASN A 64 -29.70 -8.40 25.90
C ASN A 64 -29.14 -8.95 27.23
N LEU A 65 -29.99 -9.30 28.20
CA LEU A 65 -29.54 -10.02 29.41
C LEU A 65 -29.09 -11.44 29.07
N GLY A 66 -29.81 -12.11 28.16
CA GLY A 66 -29.36 -13.37 27.57
C GLY A 66 -28.00 -13.19 26.89
N CYS A 67 -27.85 -12.17 26.04
CA CYS A 67 -26.59 -11.86 25.36
C CYS A 67 -25.44 -11.59 26.32
N PHE A 68 -25.70 -10.85 27.40
CA PHE A 68 -24.74 -10.61 28.47
C PHE A 68 -24.26 -11.93 29.11
N GLY A 69 -25.19 -12.81 29.49
CA GLY A 69 -24.87 -14.12 30.04
C GLY A 69 -24.12 -15.02 29.05
N GLY A 70 -24.53 -15.01 27.78
CA GLY A 70 -23.87 -15.72 26.69
C GLY A 70 -22.43 -15.25 26.46
N ALA A 71 -22.21 -13.94 26.39
CA ALA A 71 -20.88 -13.35 26.24
C ALA A 71 -19.98 -13.71 27.43
N LEU A 72 -20.48 -13.65 28.67
CA LEU A 72 -19.72 -14.08 29.85
C LEU A 72 -19.41 -15.58 29.83
N SER A 73 -20.30 -16.43 29.31
CA SER A 73 -20.05 -17.87 29.22
C SER A 73 -18.83 -18.21 28.34
N THR A 74 -18.53 -17.38 27.33
CA THR A 74 -17.38 -17.58 26.44
C THR A 74 -16.04 -17.38 27.12
N LEU A 75 -16.02 -16.73 28.29
CA LEU A 75 -14.84 -16.62 29.14
C LEU A 75 -14.29 -17.98 29.59
N TYR A 76 -15.17 -18.96 29.77
CA TYR A 76 -14.82 -20.30 30.24
C TYR A 76 -14.82 -21.34 29.13
N THR A 77 -15.67 -21.15 28.13
CA THR A 77 -15.97 -22.16 27.09
C THR A 77 -15.29 -21.87 25.75
N GLY A 78 -15.04 -20.60 25.41
CA GLY A 78 -14.57 -20.20 24.07
C GLY A 78 -13.18 -20.75 23.73
N ASP A 79 -12.32 -20.87 24.74
CA ASP A 79 -10.98 -21.40 24.56
C ASP A 79 -10.96 -22.93 24.50
N LYS A 80 -11.92 -23.60 25.16
CA LYS A 80 -12.02 -25.07 25.16
C LYS A 80 -12.60 -25.60 23.85
N LEU A 81 -13.71 -25.02 23.38
CA LEU A 81 -14.46 -25.53 22.23
C LEU A 81 -13.78 -25.25 20.87
N GLY A 82 -13.02 -24.15 20.75
CA GLY A 82 -12.59 -23.66 19.43
C GLY A 82 -13.58 -22.66 18.84
N ARG A 83 -13.12 -21.82 17.91
CA ARG A 83 -13.92 -20.71 17.37
C ARG A 83 -15.10 -21.20 16.51
N PRO A 84 -14.93 -22.08 15.49
CA PRO A 84 -16.06 -22.51 14.66
C PRO A 84 -17.09 -23.30 15.46
N ARG A 85 -16.66 -24.13 16.42
CA ARG A 85 -17.56 -24.93 17.27
C ARG A 85 -18.35 -24.06 18.24
N SER A 86 -17.75 -23.03 18.81
CA SER A 86 -18.48 -22.03 19.62
C SER A 86 -19.58 -21.34 18.80
N LEU A 87 -19.31 -20.99 17.53
CA LEU A 87 -20.33 -20.40 16.65
C LEU A 87 -21.49 -21.36 16.34
N ILE A 88 -21.21 -22.66 16.19
CA ILE A 88 -22.25 -23.68 16.00
C ILE A 88 -23.12 -23.80 17.25
N VAL A 89 -22.52 -23.92 18.43
CA VAL A 89 -23.27 -24.03 19.70
C VAL A 89 -24.15 -22.80 19.93
N GLY A 90 -23.61 -21.60 19.74
CA GLY A 90 -24.40 -20.37 19.86
C GLY A 90 -25.56 -20.33 18.86
N SER A 91 -25.32 -20.75 17.61
CA SER A 91 -26.34 -20.79 16.56
C SER A 91 -27.46 -21.81 16.84
N LEU A 92 -27.15 -22.96 17.45
CA LEU A 92 -28.16 -23.94 17.86
C LEU A 92 -29.04 -23.40 19.01
N ILE A 93 -28.44 -22.70 19.97
CA ILE A 93 -29.17 -22.05 21.07
C ILE A 93 -30.08 -20.94 20.53
N ILE A 94 -29.60 -20.14 19.56
CA ILE A 94 -30.42 -19.14 18.86
C ILE A 94 -31.62 -19.81 18.20
N ALA A 95 -31.42 -20.88 17.43
CA ALA A 95 -32.50 -21.58 16.74
C ALA A 95 -33.56 -22.09 17.73
N LEU A 96 -33.14 -22.63 18.87
CA LEU A 96 -34.06 -23.03 19.95
C LEU A 96 -34.86 -21.83 20.48
N GLY A 97 -34.19 -20.71 20.76
CA GLY A 97 -34.85 -19.48 21.20
C GLY A 97 -35.85 -18.95 20.18
N ALA A 98 -35.51 -18.98 18.89
CA ALA A 98 -36.39 -18.57 17.79
C ALA A 98 -37.64 -19.47 17.70
N ILE A 99 -37.51 -20.80 17.88
CA ILE A 99 -38.65 -21.73 17.93
C ILE A 99 -39.58 -21.38 19.09
N ILE A 100 -39.02 -21.10 20.28
CA ILE A 100 -39.81 -20.70 21.45
C ILE A 100 -40.56 -19.39 21.18
N GLN A 101 -39.89 -18.40 20.59
CA GLN A 101 -40.48 -17.09 20.26
C GLN A 101 -41.58 -17.17 19.20
N ALA A 102 -41.38 -17.97 18.15
CA ALA A 102 -42.36 -18.15 17.08
C ALA A 102 -43.61 -18.93 17.53
N SER A 103 -43.51 -19.70 18.62
CA SER A 103 -44.59 -20.51 19.19
C SER A 103 -45.28 -19.86 20.40
N VAL A 104 -45.13 -18.54 20.58
CA VAL A 104 -45.66 -17.79 21.75
C VAL A 104 -47.18 -17.73 21.79
N PHE A 105 -47.74 -17.99 22.97
CA PHE A 105 -49.14 -17.74 23.33
C PHE A 105 -49.32 -16.83 24.56
N GLY A 106 -48.23 -16.27 25.08
CA GLY A 106 -48.27 -15.34 26.21
C GLY A 106 -46.91 -14.69 26.50
N PRO A 107 -46.87 -13.60 27.29
CA PRO A 107 -45.68 -12.76 27.48
C PRO A 107 -44.51 -13.51 28.14
N THR A 108 -44.78 -14.42 29.07
CA THR A 108 -43.74 -15.21 29.77
C THR A 108 -42.93 -16.08 28.82
N GLN A 109 -43.59 -16.74 27.87
CA GLN A 109 -42.91 -17.56 26.86
C GLN A 109 -42.03 -16.70 25.95
N MET A 110 -42.48 -15.48 25.62
CA MET A 110 -41.68 -14.52 24.87
C MET A 110 -40.42 -14.12 25.63
N TYR A 111 -40.52 -13.81 26.93
CA TYR A 111 -39.35 -13.49 27.76
C TYR A 111 -38.34 -14.64 27.79
N VAL A 112 -38.80 -15.88 27.98
CA VAL A 112 -37.92 -17.06 27.99
C VAL A 112 -37.26 -17.25 26.63
N GLY A 113 -38.03 -17.20 25.54
CA GLY A 113 -37.48 -17.35 24.19
C GLY A 113 -36.43 -16.29 23.85
N ARG A 114 -36.62 -15.05 24.34
CA ARG A 114 -35.65 -13.97 24.19
C ARG A 114 -34.38 -14.17 24.98
N VAL A 115 -34.47 -14.60 26.24
CA VAL A 115 -33.27 -14.89 27.03
C VAL A 115 -32.48 -16.04 26.40
N VAL A 116 -33.16 -17.11 25.96
CA VAL A 116 -32.50 -18.26 25.31
C VAL A 116 -31.83 -17.83 24.00
N ALA A 117 -32.53 -17.14 23.11
CA ALA A 117 -31.94 -16.64 21.87
C ALA A 117 -30.75 -15.72 22.16
N GLY A 118 -30.89 -14.84 23.17
CA GLY A 118 -29.85 -13.94 23.62
C GLY A 118 -28.57 -14.67 24.03
N ILE A 119 -28.66 -15.76 24.81
CA ILE A 119 -27.49 -16.54 25.23
C ILE A 119 -26.68 -17.00 24.01
N GLY A 120 -27.34 -17.53 22.98
CA GLY A 120 -26.66 -17.96 21.77
C GLY A 120 -26.02 -16.79 20.99
N THR A 121 -26.71 -15.65 20.92
CA THR A 121 -26.17 -14.44 20.28
C THR A 121 -24.97 -13.86 21.01
N GLY A 122 -25.00 -13.87 22.35
CA GLY A 122 -23.87 -13.47 23.19
C GLY A 122 -22.62 -14.31 22.92
N ILE A 123 -22.78 -15.62 22.76
CA ILE A 123 -21.68 -16.55 22.42
C ILE A 123 -21.13 -16.24 21.03
N ASN A 124 -22.03 -16.07 20.06
CA ASN A 124 -21.68 -15.85 18.66
C ASN A 124 -20.92 -14.52 18.45
N THR A 125 -21.43 -13.43 19.01
CA THR A 125 -20.86 -12.08 18.85
C THR A 125 -19.55 -11.87 19.57
N SER A 126 -19.28 -12.59 20.68
CA SER A 126 -17.96 -12.57 21.34
C SER A 126 -16.92 -13.43 20.62
N THR A 127 -17.33 -14.38 19.79
CA THR A 127 -16.43 -15.32 19.11
C THR A 127 -16.07 -14.87 17.69
N ALA A 128 -17.03 -14.36 16.92
CA ALA A 128 -16.85 -14.10 15.49
C ALA A 128 -15.74 -13.06 15.18
N GLY A 129 -15.74 -11.92 15.88
CA GLY A 129 -14.72 -10.87 15.68
C GLY A 129 -13.31 -11.31 16.10
N VAL A 130 -13.21 -12.12 17.15
CA VAL A 130 -11.93 -12.71 17.59
C VAL A 130 -11.42 -13.70 16.53
N TRP A 131 -12.28 -14.55 16.00
CA TRP A 131 -11.90 -15.51 14.96
C TRP A 131 -11.43 -14.81 13.68
N GLN A 132 -12.13 -13.76 13.24
CA GLN A 132 -11.74 -12.96 12.07
C GLN A 132 -10.38 -12.28 12.27
N SER A 133 -10.16 -11.64 13.42
CA SER A 133 -8.90 -10.93 13.70
C SER A 133 -7.71 -11.88 13.87
N GLU A 134 -7.93 -13.08 14.43
CA GLU A 134 -6.87 -14.08 14.63
C GLU A 134 -6.49 -14.83 13.35
N THR A 135 -7.31 -14.79 12.30
CA THR A 135 -7.09 -15.49 11.01
C THR A 135 -6.78 -14.54 9.84
N ALA A 136 -6.98 -13.23 10.00
CA ALA A 136 -6.67 -12.23 8.97
C ALA A 136 -5.18 -11.81 8.95
N LYS A 137 -4.68 -11.47 7.75
CA LYS A 137 -3.37 -10.81 7.57
C LYS A 137 -3.41 -9.36 8.09
N THR A 138 -2.30 -8.86 8.64
CA THR A 138 -2.21 -7.54 9.31
C THR A 138 -2.76 -6.39 8.45
N ALA A 139 -2.42 -6.34 7.16
CA ALA A 139 -2.87 -5.29 6.24
C ALA A 139 -4.39 -5.31 5.96
N SER A 140 -5.06 -6.46 6.14
CA SER A 140 -6.47 -6.65 5.82
C SER A 140 -7.39 -6.71 7.06
N ARG A 141 -6.82 -6.83 8.26
CA ARG A 141 -7.54 -7.06 9.52
C ARG A 141 -8.62 -6.01 9.75
N GLY A 142 -8.26 -4.73 9.69
CA GLY A 142 -9.18 -3.64 9.96
C GLY A 142 -10.33 -3.60 8.97
N LYS A 143 -10.01 -3.70 7.68
CA LYS A 143 -10.96 -3.80 6.56
C LYS A 143 -12.00 -4.91 6.75
N LEU A 144 -11.58 -6.13 7.10
CA LEU A 144 -12.49 -7.28 7.21
C LEU A 144 -13.50 -7.11 8.36
N ILE A 145 -13.09 -6.52 9.48
CA ILE A 145 -13.99 -6.25 10.62
C ILE A 145 -14.98 -5.13 10.28
N ILE A 146 -14.57 -4.10 9.55
CA ILE A 146 -15.47 -3.02 9.10
C ILE A 146 -16.57 -3.58 8.19
N ILE A 147 -16.20 -4.44 7.23
CA ILE A 147 -17.17 -5.14 6.36
C ILE A 147 -18.14 -5.98 7.20
N GLN A 148 -17.66 -6.65 8.24
CA GLN A 148 -18.49 -7.44 9.14
C GLN A 148 -19.58 -6.58 9.82
N MET A 149 -19.25 -5.35 10.22
CA MET A 149 -20.20 -4.40 10.82
C MET A 149 -21.18 -3.84 9.79
N ALA A 150 -20.75 -3.57 8.56
CA ALA A 150 -21.68 -3.22 7.47
C ALA A 150 -22.66 -4.37 7.17
N ASN A 151 -22.20 -5.61 7.24
CA ASN A 151 -23.04 -6.80 7.11
C ASN A 151 -24.04 -6.94 8.26
N CYS A 152 -23.72 -6.47 9.48
CA CYS A 152 -24.72 -6.34 10.55
C CYS A 152 -25.89 -5.45 10.09
N ILE A 153 -25.59 -4.29 9.50
CA ILE A 153 -26.63 -3.36 9.05
C ILE A 153 -27.40 -3.91 7.83
N THR A 154 -26.78 -4.79 7.05
CA THR A 154 -27.47 -5.55 6.00
C THR A 154 -28.59 -6.40 6.61
N GLY A 155 -28.30 -7.12 7.70
CA GLY A 155 -29.30 -7.87 8.46
C GLY A 155 -30.41 -6.99 9.03
N PHE A 156 -30.05 -5.85 9.61
CA PHE A 156 -30.99 -4.85 10.12
C PHE A 156 -31.93 -4.32 9.03
N SER A 157 -31.40 -4.10 7.83
CA SER A 157 -32.19 -3.66 6.68
C SER A 157 -33.15 -4.77 6.22
N ILE A 158 -32.65 -6.01 6.10
CA ILE A 158 -33.47 -7.17 5.74
C ILE A 158 -34.66 -7.31 6.70
N SER A 159 -34.46 -7.18 8.01
CA SER A 159 -35.56 -7.32 8.97
C SER A 159 -36.60 -6.20 8.89
N ASN A 160 -36.18 -4.94 8.67
CA ASN A 160 -37.11 -3.82 8.51
C ASN A 160 -37.97 -3.97 7.24
N TRP A 161 -37.37 -4.33 6.11
CA TRP A 161 -38.12 -4.55 4.87
C TRP A 161 -38.99 -5.81 4.92
N LEU A 162 -38.49 -6.90 5.52
CA LEU A 162 -39.27 -8.12 5.69
C LEU A 162 -40.50 -7.88 6.57
N THR A 163 -40.33 -7.24 7.72
CA THR A 163 -41.46 -6.96 8.64
C THR A 163 -42.44 -5.95 8.07
N LEU A 164 -42.01 -4.99 7.24
CA LEU A 164 -42.91 -4.15 6.46
C LEU A 164 -43.72 -5.00 5.45
N GLY A 165 -43.08 -5.90 4.71
CA GLY A 165 -43.77 -6.81 3.78
C GLY A 165 -44.78 -7.72 4.48
N PHE A 166 -44.41 -8.27 5.64
CA PHE A 166 -45.30 -9.13 6.44
C PHE A 166 -46.38 -8.35 7.20
N SER A 167 -46.27 -7.02 7.31
CA SER A 167 -47.33 -6.20 7.91
C SER A 167 -48.64 -6.20 7.10
N PHE A 168 -48.59 -6.58 5.83
CA PHE A 168 -49.77 -6.76 4.96
C PHE A 168 -50.43 -8.14 5.12
N VAL A 169 -49.78 -9.09 5.79
CA VAL A 169 -50.30 -10.44 6.00
C VAL A 169 -51.23 -10.46 7.23
N PRO A 170 -52.46 -10.99 7.12
CA PRO A 170 -53.37 -11.04 8.26
C PRO A 170 -52.97 -12.10 9.30
N GLY A 171 -53.31 -11.85 10.56
CA GLY A 171 -53.16 -12.78 11.69
C GLY A 171 -51.71 -12.99 12.14
N SER A 172 -51.50 -14.07 12.92
CA SER A 172 -50.23 -14.35 13.60
C SER A 172 -49.01 -14.57 12.69
N ALA A 173 -49.24 -14.86 11.40
CA ALA A 173 -48.16 -15.02 10.43
C ALA A 173 -47.34 -13.72 10.27
N SER A 174 -47.96 -12.56 10.48
CA SER A 174 -47.33 -11.22 10.38
C SER A 174 -46.12 -11.04 11.29
N TRP A 175 -46.08 -11.71 12.45
CA TRP A 175 -45.00 -11.59 13.42
C TRP A 175 -44.30 -12.92 13.72
N ARG A 176 -44.98 -14.07 13.61
CA ARG A 176 -44.37 -15.39 13.86
C ARG A 176 -43.34 -15.77 12.80
N PHE A 177 -43.61 -15.50 11.52
CA PHE A 177 -42.67 -15.84 10.45
C PHE A 177 -41.37 -15.01 10.54
N PRO A 178 -41.41 -13.66 10.70
CA PRO A 178 -40.18 -12.89 10.88
C PRO A 178 -39.33 -13.35 12.07
N LEU A 179 -39.94 -13.80 13.18
CA LEU A 179 -39.20 -14.38 14.31
C LEU A 179 -38.61 -15.77 13.96
N ALA A 180 -39.36 -16.62 13.28
CA ALA A 180 -38.90 -17.95 12.87
C ALA A 180 -37.78 -17.89 11.81
N PHE A 181 -37.78 -16.87 10.95
CA PHE A 181 -36.80 -16.70 9.87
C PHE A 181 -35.35 -16.57 10.39
N GLN A 182 -35.16 -16.23 11.67
CA GLN A 182 -33.84 -16.26 12.33
C GLN A 182 -33.13 -17.62 12.19
N ILE A 183 -33.88 -18.73 12.15
CA ILE A 183 -33.36 -20.09 12.03
C ILE A 183 -32.58 -20.27 10.71
N PHE A 184 -32.93 -19.54 9.65
CA PHE A 184 -32.23 -19.58 8.37
C PHE A 184 -30.75 -19.23 8.53
N PHE A 185 -30.44 -18.14 9.24
CA PHE A 185 -29.05 -17.72 9.45
C PHE A 185 -28.30 -18.69 10.36
N SER A 186 -28.95 -19.21 11.41
CA SER A 186 -28.38 -20.26 12.27
C SER A 186 -28.02 -21.52 11.47
N ALA A 187 -28.88 -21.93 10.53
CA ALA A 187 -28.62 -23.08 9.67
C ALA A 187 -27.41 -22.86 8.76
N LEU A 188 -27.25 -21.66 8.15
CA LEU A 188 -26.09 -21.32 7.34
C LEU A 188 -24.77 -21.44 8.12
N VAL A 189 -24.73 -20.91 9.35
CA VAL A 189 -23.54 -21.04 10.22
C VAL A 189 -23.25 -22.51 10.54
N CYS A 190 -24.27 -23.31 10.85
CA CYS A 190 -24.11 -24.73 11.12
C CYS A 190 -23.63 -25.54 9.90
N LEU A 191 -23.92 -25.09 8.67
CA LEU A 191 -23.47 -25.71 7.44
C LEU A 191 -22.03 -25.34 7.07
N MET A 192 -21.59 -24.10 7.30
CA MET A 192 -20.26 -23.64 6.91
C MET A 192 -19.16 -23.96 7.94
N CYS A 193 -19.41 -23.67 9.21
CA CYS A 193 -18.39 -23.73 10.28
C CYS A 193 -17.72 -25.11 10.49
N PRO A 194 -18.37 -26.27 10.27
CA PRO A 194 -17.71 -27.57 10.42
C PRO A 194 -16.50 -27.78 9.52
N PHE A 195 -16.42 -27.06 8.40
CA PHE A 195 -15.39 -27.21 7.37
C PHE A 195 -14.30 -26.14 7.42
N LEU A 196 -14.32 -25.27 8.43
CA LEU A 196 -13.40 -24.14 8.56
C LEU A 196 -12.42 -24.33 9.72
N PRO A 197 -11.18 -23.81 9.61
CA PRO A 197 -10.15 -24.02 10.61
C PRO A 197 -10.38 -23.22 11.89
N ASP A 198 -9.83 -23.75 13.00
CA ASP A 198 -9.61 -22.99 14.21
C ASP A 198 -8.52 -21.93 14.01
N SER A 199 -8.49 -20.92 14.88
CA SER A 199 -7.46 -19.88 14.85
C SER A 199 -6.06 -20.46 15.13
N PRO A 200 -5.02 -20.08 14.36
CA PRO A 200 -3.66 -20.58 14.57
C PRO A 200 -3.11 -20.18 15.95
N ARG A 201 -3.46 -18.98 16.44
CA ARG A 201 -3.09 -18.48 17.77
C ARG A 201 -3.76 -19.31 18.88
N LEU A 202 -5.03 -19.68 18.69
CA LEU A 202 -5.74 -20.56 19.63
C LEU A 202 -5.10 -21.96 19.67
N LEU A 203 -4.74 -22.51 18.51
CA LEU A 203 -4.10 -23.82 18.39
C LEU A 203 -2.74 -23.84 19.09
N MET A 204 -1.92 -22.81 18.90
CA MET A 204 -0.64 -22.66 19.62
C MET A 204 -0.83 -22.62 21.14
N ARG A 205 -1.87 -21.95 21.63
CA ARG A 205 -2.17 -21.91 23.08
C ARG A 205 -2.67 -23.23 23.64
N LYS A 206 -3.28 -24.09 22.80
CA LYS A 206 -3.61 -25.48 23.14
C LYS A 206 -2.42 -26.43 23.00
N GLU A 207 -1.22 -25.90 22.75
CA GLU A 207 0.01 -26.67 22.48
C GLU A 207 -0.09 -27.57 21.23
N LYS A 208 -1.05 -27.28 20.34
CA LYS A 208 -1.26 -27.96 19.06
C LYS A 208 -0.43 -27.28 17.97
N HIS A 209 0.88 -27.37 18.10
CA HIS A 209 1.84 -26.63 17.27
C HIS A 209 1.81 -27.05 15.79
N GLU A 210 1.67 -28.34 15.49
CA GLU A 210 1.59 -28.85 14.12
C GLU A 210 0.32 -28.38 13.40
N GLU A 211 -0.84 -28.50 14.05
CA GLU A 211 -2.11 -27.99 13.51
C GLU A 211 -2.06 -26.47 13.28
N ALA A 212 -1.38 -25.72 14.16
CA ALA A 212 -1.22 -24.28 13.99
C ALA A 212 -0.38 -23.93 12.75
N LEU A 213 0.72 -24.66 12.50
CA LEU A 213 1.55 -24.48 11.30
C LEU A 213 0.77 -24.84 10.03
N GLU A 214 -0.04 -25.89 10.04
CA GLU A 214 -0.89 -26.26 8.91
C GLU A 214 -1.91 -25.17 8.58
N VAL A 215 -2.56 -24.59 9.60
CA VAL A 215 -3.52 -23.49 9.42
C VAL A 215 -2.80 -22.23 8.92
N LEU A 216 -1.62 -21.91 9.44
CA LEU A 216 -0.84 -20.76 8.95
C LEU A 216 -0.44 -20.95 7.48
N ALA A 217 0.00 -22.15 7.09
CA ALA A 217 0.29 -22.47 5.69
C ALA A 217 -0.96 -22.37 4.80
N ALA A 218 -2.12 -22.85 5.29
CA ALA A 218 -3.38 -22.75 4.57
C ALA A 218 -3.89 -21.31 4.42
N LEU A 219 -3.67 -20.45 5.43
CA LEU A 219 -4.00 -19.02 5.40
C LEU A 219 -3.04 -18.21 4.53
N GLU A 220 -1.78 -18.64 4.42
CA GLU A 220 -0.80 -17.99 3.56
C GLU A 220 -1.13 -18.19 2.07
N GLY A 221 -1.49 -19.43 1.69
CA GLY A 221 -1.85 -19.77 0.31
C GLY A 221 -0.65 -19.98 -0.61
N HIS A 222 -0.86 -19.88 -1.93
CA HIS A 222 0.19 -19.88 -2.96
C HIS A 222 1.19 -21.05 -2.86
N GLY A 223 0.71 -22.26 -2.54
CA GLY A 223 1.56 -23.46 -2.43
C GLY A 223 2.38 -23.56 -1.13
N ALA A 224 2.23 -22.61 -0.20
CA ALA A 224 2.94 -22.60 1.08
C ALA A 224 2.77 -23.93 1.86
N THR A 225 3.85 -24.36 2.49
CA THR A 225 3.92 -25.54 3.35
C THR A 225 4.26 -25.12 4.78
N VAL A 226 4.17 -26.07 5.72
CA VAL A 226 4.58 -25.85 7.12
C VAL A 226 6.05 -25.45 7.27
N ASP A 227 6.87 -25.70 6.25
CA ASP A 227 8.30 -25.38 6.21
C ASP A 227 8.63 -24.09 5.46
N SER A 228 7.63 -23.45 4.85
CA SER A 228 7.82 -22.17 4.16
C SER A 228 8.37 -21.09 5.11
N PRO A 229 9.39 -20.30 4.69
CA PRO A 229 10.00 -19.28 5.55
C PRO A 229 9.01 -18.27 6.12
N SER A 230 7.99 -17.84 5.35
CA SER A 230 6.98 -16.90 5.83
C SER A 230 6.12 -17.49 6.95
N VAL A 231 5.70 -18.76 6.80
CA VAL A 231 4.91 -19.52 7.79
C VAL A 231 5.71 -19.73 9.08
N ARG A 232 6.98 -20.18 8.95
CA ARG A 232 7.89 -20.39 10.09
C ARG A 232 8.19 -19.09 10.83
N THR A 233 8.42 -18.00 10.10
CA THR A 233 8.64 -16.67 10.69
C THR A 233 7.40 -16.19 11.46
N GLN A 234 6.22 -16.29 10.84
CA GLN A 234 4.97 -15.89 11.49
C GLN A 234 4.69 -16.72 12.74
N TYR A 235 4.90 -18.04 12.67
CA TYR A 235 4.80 -18.93 13.81
C TYR A 235 5.79 -18.56 14.93
N ALA A 236 7.04 -18.26 14.58
CA ALA A 236 8.08 -17.93 15.54
C ALA A 236 7.84 -16.58 16.24
N ILE A 237 7.32 -15.57 15.54
CA ILE A 237 6.91 -14.29 16.13
C ILE A 237 5.77 -14.53 17.15
N ILE A 238 4.74 -15.27 16.74
CA ILE A 238 3.60 -15.56 17.62
C ILE A 238 4.06 -16.38 18.85
N LYS A 239 4.94 -17.36 18.63
CA LYS A 239 5.49 -18.20 19.69
C LYS A 239 6.37 -17.43 20.66
N ASP A 240 7.27 -16.55 20.20
CA ASP A 240 8.15 -15.77 21.07
C ASP A 240 7.37 -14.86 22.01
N ILE A 241 6.31 -14.21 21.50
CA ILE A 241 5.42 -13.38 22.31
C ILE A 241 4.62 -14.23 23.29
N MET A 242 4.10 -15.36 22.84
CA MET A 242 3.42 -16.32 23.72
C MET A 242 4.32 -16.88 24.81
N ASP A 243 5.59 -17.19 24.51
CA ASP A 243 6.56 -17.72 25.47
C ASP A 243 6.99 -16.64 26.48
N LYS A 244 7.08 -15.37 26.06
CA LYS A 244 7.25 -14.21 26.95
C LYS A 244 6.03 -13.98 27.86
N GLU A 245 4.82 -14.30 27.38
CA GLU A 245 3.56 -14.18 28.12
C GLU A 245 3.19 -15.43 28.95
N ARG A 246 3.83 -16.59 28.70
CA ARG A 246 3.50 -17.90 29.32
C ARG A 246 3.69 -17.93 30.84
N GLY A 247 4.43 -16.96 31.39
CA GLY A 247 4.57 -16.77 32.84
C GLY A 247 3.37 -16.11 33.53
N ASP A 248 2.40 -15.58 32.77
CA ASP A 248 1.35 -14.68 33.25
C ASP A 248 -0.08 -15.23 33.00
N GLU A 249 -0.35 -16.49 33.34
CA GLU A 249 -1.74 -16.97 33.43
C GLU A 249 -2.49 -16.21 34.52
N CYS A 250 -3.11 -15.10 34.13
CA CYS A 250 -3.71 -14.18 35.08
C CYS A 250 -5.12 -14.64 35.46
N THR A 251 -5.33 -14.82 36.76
CA THR A 251 -6.66 -15.07 37.33
C THR A 251 -7.51 -13.81 37.29
N TRP A 252 -8.84 -13.97 37.25
CA TRP A 252 -9.78 -12.84 37.30
C TRP A 252 -9.55 -11.92 38.50
N TRP A 253 -9.17 -12.50 39.65
CA TRP A 253 -8.88 -11.73 40.85
C TRP A 253 -7.63 -10.86 40.68
N GLN A 254 -6.59 -11.36 40.03
CA GLN A 254 -5.39 -10.58 39.72
C GLN A 254 -5.68 -9.46 38.70
N LEU A 255 -6.51 -9.73 37.68
CA LEU A 255 -6.94 -8.71 36.71
C LEU A 255 -7.79 -7.60 37.36
N ILE A 256 -8.76 -7.93 38.21
CA ILE A 256 -9.65 -6.92 38.83
C ILE A 256 -8.94 -6.14 39.95
N THR A 257 -8.00 -6.77 40.68
CA THR A 257 -7.25 -6.12 41.76
C THR A 257 -6.05 -5.30 41.29
N GLY A 258 -5.79 -5.23 39.97
CA GLY A 258 -4.63 -4.54 39.42
C GLY A 258 -3.29 -5.23 39.71
N ARG A 259 -3.32 -6.49 40.16
CA ARG A 259 -2.15 -7.35 40.44
C ARG A 259 -1.76 -8.24 39.26
N GLY A 260 -2.39 -8.06 38.10
CA GLY A 260 -2.06 -8.73 36.85
C GLY A 260 -0.95 -8.01 36.06
N PRO A 261 -0.63 -8.50 34.84
CA PRO A 261 0.38 -7.92 33.98
C PRO A 261 0.16 -6.41 33.77
N SER A 262 1.27 -5.68 33.65
CA SER A 262 1.25 -4.22 33.50
C SER A 262 0.29 -3.77 32.38
N GLY A 263 -0.58 -2.81 32.71
CA GLY A 263 -1.50 -2.21 31.74
C GLY A 263 -2.73 -3.07 31.36
N ALA A 264 -2.85 -4.32 31.84
CA ALA A 264 -3.95 -5.22 31.47
C ALA A 264 -5.34 -4.65 31.85
N VAL A 265 -5.48 -4.13 33.07
CA VAL A 265 -6.73 -3.51 33.53
C VAL A 265 -7.11 -2.31 32.68
N ARG A 266 -6.12 -1.47 32.34
CA ARG A 266 -6.32 -0.29 31.51
C ARG A 266 -6.80 -0.68 30.11
N ARG A 267 -6.17 -1.68 29.47
CA ARG A 267 -6.58 -2.20 28.16
C ARG A 267 -8.02 -2.73 28.18
N MET A 268 -8.37 -3.49 29.22
CA MET A 268 -9.73 -4.00 29.40
C MET A 268 -10.75 -2.88 29.58
N ILE A 269 -10.44 -1.87 30.39
CA ILE A 269 -11.31 -0.70 30.57
C ILE A 269 -11.48 0.07 29.26
N LEU A 270 -10.40 0.31 28.51
CA LEU A 270 -10.48 1.00 27.21
C LEU A 270 -11.34 0.22 26.20
N GLY A 271 -11.16 -1.10 26.11
CA GLY A 271 -11.99 -1.94 25.24
C GLY A 271 -13.46 -1.97 25.67
N ALA A 272 -13.72 -2.20 26.96
CA ALA A 272 -15.07 -2.27 27.51
C ALA A 272 -15.80 -0.92 27.43
N TRP A 273 -15.13 0.17 27.73
CA TRP A 273 -15.73 1.50 27.68
C TRP A 273 -15.99 1.96 26.25
N MET A 274 -15.15 1.59 25.29
CA MET A 274 -15.43 1.86 23.87
C MET A 274 -16.73 1.17 23.43
N GLN A 275 -16.95 -0.08 23.87
CA GLN A 275 -18.20 -0.80 23.63
C GLN A 275 -19.39 -0.18 24.38
N CYS A 276 -19.20 0.33 25.60
CA CYS A 276 -20.23 1.11 26.28
C CYS A 276 -20.62 2.36 25.46
N MET A 277 -19.64 3.14 24.99
CA MET A 277 -19.87 4.35 24.19
C MET A 277 -20.66 4.06 22.92
N ASN A 278 -20.38 2.92 22.26
CA ASN A 278 -21.16 2.46 21.10
C ASN A 278 -22.66 2.35 21.43
N GLN A 279 -23.00 1.70 22.55
CA GLN A 279 -24.38 1.39 22.91
C GLN A 279 -25.13 2.56 23.54
N ILE A 280 -24.45 3.37 24.35
CA ILE A 280 -25.03 4.56 25.01
C ILE A 280 -25.00 5.82 24.14
N SER A 281 -24.57 5.70 22.88
CA SER A 281 -24.72 6.73 21.84
C SER A 281 -26.18 7.06 21.48
N GLY A 282 -27.11 6.20 21.91
CA GLY A 282 -28.52 6.26 21.53
C GLY A 282 -28.89 5.36 20.36
N ILE A 283 -27.96 4.59 19.78
CA ILE A 283 -28.25 3.71 18.63
C ILE A 283 -29.40 2.74 18.91
N ASN A 284 -29.48 2.16 20.11
CA ASN A 284 -30.52 1.22 20.49
C ASN A 284 -31.92 1.85 20.61
N VAL A 285 -31.99 3.16 20.87
CA VAL A 285 -33.26 3.91 20.84
C VAL A 285 -33.84 3.86 19.43
N THR A 286 -32.98 4.03 18.43
CA THR A 286 -33.37 3.99 17.02
C THR A 286 -33.51 2.58 16.50
N SER A 287 -32.53 1.69 16.68
CA SER A 287 -32.54 0.36 16.05
C SER A 287 -33.68 -0.52 16.55
N TYR A 288 -33.97 -0.54 17.86
CA TYR A 288 -35.08 -1.36 18.37
C TYR A 288 -36.45 -0.69 18.30
N TYR A 289 -36.51 0.65 18.28
CA TYR A 289 -37.77 1.36 18.47
C TYR A 289 -38.08 2.41 17.41
N MET A 290 -37.38 2.47 16.27
CA MET A 290 -37.60 3.53 15.27
C MET A 290 -39.09 3.72 14.91
N THR A 291 -39.76 2.62 14.55
CA THR A 291 -41.19 2.63 14.21
C THR A 291 -42.04 3.11 15.40
N TYR A 292 -41.73 2.64 16.61
CA TYR A 292 -42.39 3.07 17.84
C TYR A 292 -42.16 4.57 18.13
N VAL A 293 -40.95 5.08 17.93
CA VAL A 293 -40.57 6.49 18.11
C VAL A 293 -41.35 7.38 17.15
N PHE A 294 -41.42 7.01 15.87
CA PHE A 294 -42.16 7.77 14.86
C PHE A 294 -43.66 7.83 15.14
N ILE A 295 -44.24 6.77 15.70
CA ILE A 295 -45.65 6.76 16.10
C ILE A 295 -45.86 7.57 17.39
N ASN A 296 -45.13 7.26 18.45
CA ASN A 296 -45.44 7.75 19.79
C ASN A 296 -44.82 9.12 20.11
N ALA A 297 -43.66 9.46 19.53
CA ALA A 297 -43.01 10.75 19.75
C ALA A 297 -43.38 11.79 18.67
N LEU A 298 -43.50 11.38 17.39
CA LEU A 298 -43.81 12.31 16.29
C LEU A 298 -45.31 12.32 15.90
N GLY A 299 -46.05 11.24 16.20
CA GLY A 299 -47.47 11.11 15.86
C GLY A 299 -47.74 10.72 14.41
N LEU A 300 -46.83 9.96 13.79
CA LEU A 300 -47.01 9.44 12.42
C LEU A 300 -47.94 8.22 12.41
N SER A 301 -48.57 7.97 11.25
CA SER A 301 -49.34 6.74 11.06
C SER A 301 -48.42 5.51 11.05
N GLU A 302 -48.94 4.36 11.48
CA GLU A 302 -48.18 3.11 11.56
C GLU A 302 -47.50 2.75 10.23
N PHE A 303 -48.23 2.86 9.12
CA PHE A 303 -47.69 2.58 7.79
C PHE A 303 -46.52 3.52 7.42
N MET A 304 -46.69 4.83 7.63
CA MET A 304 -45.64 5.80 7.35
C MET A 304 -44.42 5.57 8.23
N ALA A 305 -44.62 5.28 9.51
CA ALA A 305 -43.54 4.97 10.45
C ALA A 305 -42.72 3.75 10.01
N ARG A 306 -43.38 2.65 9.58
CA ARG A 306 -42.69 1.45 9.08
C ARG A 306 -41.91 1.73 7.80
N VAL A 307 -42.49 2.50 6.86
CA VAL A 307 -41.81 2.88 5.61
C VAL A 307 -40.56 3.74 5.89
N LEU A 308 -40.68 4.74 6.77
CA LEU A 308 -39.54 5.60 7.13
C LEU A 308 -38.47 4.84 7.90
N ALA A 309 -38.85 3.91 8.78
CA ALA A 309 -37.88 3.03 9.46
C ALA A 309 -37.12 2.14 8.47
N ALA A 310 -37.82 1.57 7.48
CA ALA A 310 -37.20 0.79 6.40
C ALA A 310 -36.29 1.66 5.51
N ALA A 311 -36.72 2.86 5.14
CA ALA A 311 -35.88 3.80 4.38
C ALA A 311 -34.63 4.23 5.17
N GLY A 312 -34.78 4.53 6.47
CA GLY A 312 -33.67 4.86 7.36
C GLY A 312 -32.69 3.70 7.52
N SER A 313 -33.16 2.45 7.47
CA SER A 313 -32.26 1.28 7.48
C SER A 313 -31.35 1.22 6.24
N ILE A 314 -31.84 1.64 5.06
CA ILE A 314 -31.04 1.71 3.83
C ILE A 314 -30.02 2.85 3.90
N ASP A 315 -30.43 4.01 4.41
CA ASP A 315 -29.51 5.12 4.67
C ASP A 315 -28.36 4.67 5.58
N TYR A 316 -28.71 4.02 6.69
CA TYR A 316 -27.73 3.46 7.61
C TYR A 316 -26.80 2.44 6.93
N LEU A 317 -27.35 1.57 6.05
CA LEU A 317 -26.59 0.58 5.31
C LEU A 317 -25.56 1.21 4.36
N VAL A 318 -25.97 2.21 3.58
CA VAL A 318 -25.10 2.89 2.61
C VAL A 318 -23.90 3.52 3.33
N PHE A 319 -24.16 4.29 4.39
CA PHE A 319 -23.08 4.93 5.14
C PHE A 319 -22.20 3.96 5.93
N SER A 320 -22.73 2.81 6.34
CA SER A 320 -21.92 1.75 6.97
C SER A 320 -20.92 1.11 5.98
N PHE A 321 -21.25 0.98 4.69
CA PHE A 321 -20.28 0.53 3.68
C PHE A 321 -19.26 1.61 3.33
N LEU A 322 -19.66 2.88 3.32
CA LEU A 322 -18.75 4.01 3.09
C LEU A 322 -17.75 4.22 4.23
N ALA A 323 -18.07 3.73 5.44
CA ALA A 323 -17.22 3.85 6.63
C ALA A 323 -15.80 3.31 6.43
N TRP A 324 -15.61 2.30 5.57
CA TRP A 324 -14.28 1.80 5.22
C TRP A 324 -13.39 2.94 4.73
N PHE A 325 -13.80 3.67 3.68
CA PHE A 325 -12.97 4.69 3.05
C PHE A 325 -12.53 5.78 4.04
N VAL A 326 -13.34 6.01 5.06
CA VAL A 326 -13.10 7.01 6.11
C VAL A 326 -12.18 6.46 7.20
N ILE A 327 -12.48 5.29 7.78
CA ILE A 327 -11.74 4.72 8.91
C ILE A 327 -10.30 4.36 8.52
N GLU A 328 -10.10 3.82 7.32
CA GLU A 328 -8.75 3.47 6.83
C GLU A 328 -7.91 4.71 6.54
N ARG A 329 -8.51 5.79 6.01
CA ARG A 329 -7.79 7.02 5.66
C ARG A 329 -7.45 7.90 6.86
N TYR A 330 -8.35 8.00 7.84
CA TYR A 330 -8.24 9.00 8.92
C TYR A 330 -7.92 8.42 10.31
N GLY A 331 -7.88 7.10 10.45
CA GLY A 331 -7.59 6.43 11.72
C GLY A 331 -8.80 6.28 12.64
N ARG A 332 -8.65 5.51 13.72
CA ARG A 332 -9.78 5.12 14.59
C ARG A 332 -10.12 6.25 15.55
N ARG A 333 -9.11 6.95 16.08
CA ARG A 333 -9.29 7.99 17.10
C ARG A 333 -9.98 9.23 16.55
N ARG A 334 -9.52 9.75 15.40
CA ARG A 334 -10.12 10.95 14.78
C ARG A 334 -11.54 10.68 14.32
N VAL A 335 -11.78 9.54 13.68
CA VAL A 335 -13.12 9.18 13.18
C VAL A 335 -14.12 9.02 14.33
N MET A 336 -13.73 8.39 15.45
CA MET A 336 -14.59 8.29 16.63
C MET A 336 -15.00 9.66 17.17
N MET A 337 -14.07 10.63 17.25
CA MET A 337 -14.37 11.99 17.73
C MET A 337 -15.29 12.75 16.78
N VAL A 338 -15.02 12.73 15.47
CA VAL A 338 -15.82 13.44 14.47
C VAL A 338 -17.22 12.85 14.37
N SER A 339 -17.32 11.52 14.33
CA SER A 339 -18.59 10.80 14.30
C SER A 339 -19.41 11.05 15.58
N ALA A 340 -18.79 11.03 16.77
CA ALA A 340 -19.49 11.35 18.02
C ALA A 340 -20.00 12.80 18.07
N ALA A 341 -19.22 13.77 17.59
CA ALA A 341 -19.64 15.16 17.49
C ALA A 341 -20.83 15.33 16.53
N ALA A 342 -20.80 14.65 15.38
CA ALA A 342 -21.91 14.64 14.44
C ALA A 342 -23.17 13.99 15.04
N CYS A 343 -23.04 12.86 15.75
CA CYS A 343 -24.15 12.24 16.48
C CYS A 343 -24.76 13.18 17.53
N ALA A 344 -23.93 13.91 18.28
CA ALA A 344 -24.39 14.90 19.26
C ALA A 344 -25.20 16.04 18.60
N ALA A 345 -24.75 16.52 17.44
CA ALA A 345 -25.47 17.52 16.65
C ALA A 345 -26.83 16.96 16.17
N CYS A 346 -26.87 15.71 15.70
CA CYS A 346 -28.11 15.06 15.26
C CYS A 346 -29.12 14.93 16.40
N TRP A 347 -28.69 14.45 17.58
CA TRP A 347 -29.56 14.39 18.76
C TRP A 347 -30.04 15.77 19.22
N THR A 348 -29.23 16.81 19.04
CA THR A 348 -29.63 18.20 19.32
C THR A 348 -30.75 18.64 18.36
N ILE A 349 -30.62 18.35 17.06
CA ILE A 349 -31.66 18.64 16.06
C ILE A 349 -32.96 17.91 16.41
N ILE A 350 -32.88 16.61 16.74
CA ILE A 350 -34.04 15.81 17.16
C ILE A 350 -34.69 16.41 18.41
N SER A 351 -33.90 16.80 19.41
CA SER A 351 -34.39 17.42 20.65
C SER A 351 -35.14 18.73 20.38
N ILE A 352 -34.57 19.59 19.53
CA ILE A 352 -35.20 20.87 19.16
C ILE A 352 -36.50 20.59 18.41
N ALA A 353 -36.47 19.75 17.38
CA ALA A 353 -37.65 19.45 16.57
C ALA A 353 -38.78 18.83 17.42
N ALA A 354 -38.47 17.84 18.26
CA ALA A 354 -39.43 17.23 19.18
C ALA A 354 -40.02 18.26 20.16
N SER A 355 -39.20 19.18 20.69
CA SER A 355 -39.68 20.23 21.59
C SER A 355 -40.68 21.17 20.90
N GLN A 356 -40.47 21.51 19.63
CA GLN A 356 -41.38 22.40 18.90
C GLN A 356 -42.71 21.71 18.60
N ILE A 357 -42.68 20.41 18.30
CA ILE A 357 -43.88 19.58 18.10
C ILE A 357 -44.69 19.50 19.40
N GLU A 358 -44.04 19.18 20.53
CA GLU A 358 -44.71 19.04 21.83
C GLU A 358 -45.26 20.37 22.36
N LEU A 359 -44.53 21.48 22.20
CA LEU A 359 -44.96 22.81 22.63
C LEU A 359 -45.99 23.44 21.69
N GLY A 360 -46.34 22.79 20.58
CA GLY A 360 -47.29 23.31 19.58
C GLY A 360 -46.80 24.57 18.87
N LYS A 361 -45.48 24.79 18.77
CA LYS A 361 -44.88 25.99 18.19
C LYS A 361 -44.44 25.73 16.74
N GLY A 362 -45.07 26.42 15.79
CA GLY A 362 -44.75 26.30 14.36
C GLY A 362 -45.46 25.13 13.65
N ASN A 363 -45.04 24.83 12.42
CA ASN A 363 -45.67 23.80 11.61
C ASN A 363 -45.20 22.38 12.01
N ARG A 364 -46.12 21.56 12.54
CA ARG A 364 -45.86 20.18 12.98
C ARG A 364 -45.26 19.31 11.88
N PHE A 365 -45.67 19.49 10.63
CA PHE A 365 -45.12 18.73 9.51
C PHE A 365 -43.65 19.07 9.25
N SER A 366 -43.31 20.36 9.24
CA SER A 366 -41.93 20.83 9.03
C SER A 366 -41.00 20.36 10.14
N TRP A 367 -41.42 20.45 11.40
CA TRP A 367 -40.64 19.93 12.52
C TRP A 367 -40.55 18.41 12.52
N GLY A 368 -41.62 17.71 12.11
CA GLY A 368 -41.57 16.26 11.89
C GLY A 368 -40.53 15.86 10.85
N CYS A 369 -40.45 16.58 9.72
CA CYS A 369 -39.42 16.37 8.71
C CYS A 369 -38.01 16.64 9.25
N ALA A 370 -37.83 17.71 10.04
CA ALA A 370 -36.54 18.00 10.67
C ALA A 370 -36.10 16.92 11.67
N ALA A 371 -37.03 16.35 12.44
CA ALA A 371 -36.75 15.23 13.33
C ALA A 371 -36.33 13.98 12.54
N ILE A 372 -37.07 13.62 11.47
CA ILE A 372 -36.74 12.48 10.59
C ILE A 372 -35.36 12.67 9.96
N PHE A 373 -35.06 13.86 9.45
CA PHE A 373 -33.73 14.20 8.94
C PHE A 373 -32.66 14.00 10.02
N GLY A 374 -32.90 14.47 11.26
CA GLY A 374 -31.99 14.25 12.38
C GLY A 374 -31.74 12.77 12.67
N PHE A 375 -32.76 11.91 12.58
CA PHE A 375 -32.59 10.46 12.75
C PHE A 375 -31.78 9.81 11.62
N PHE A 376 -31.99 10.22 10.36
CA PHE A 376 -31.24 9.69 9.21
C PHE A 376 -29.78 10.20 9.25
N ALA A 377 -29.59 11.51 9.49
CA ALA A 377 -28.26 12.07 9.69
C ALA A 377 -27.51 11.41 10.87
N PHE A 378 -28.22 11.02 11.93
CA PHE A 378 -27.64 10.23 13.02
C PHE A 378 -27.17 8.85 12.53
N PHE A 379 -27.96 8.14 11.73
CA PHE A 379 -27.55 6.86 11.12
C PHE A 379 -26.34 7.02 10.20
N ALA A 380 -26.31 8.04 9.36
CA ALA A 380 -25.16 8.35 8.52
C ALA A 380 -23.90 8.62 9.35
N ALA A 381 -24.01 9.49 10.37
CA ALA A 381 -22.91 9.83 11.26
C ALA A 381 -22.40 8.64 12.06
N PHE A 382 -23.32 7.85 12.64
CA PHE A 382 -23.00 6.66 13.42
C PHE A 382 -22.36 5.57 12.56
N GLY A 383 -22.93 5.30 11.38
CA GLY A 383 -22.44 4.32 10.41
C GLY A 383 -21.01 4.59 9.96
N MET A 384 -20.67 5.85 9.68
CA MET A 384 -19.33 6.24 9.23
C MET A 384 -18.22 6.14 10.30
N GLY A 385 -18.55 5.94 11.58
CA GLY A 385 -17.54 5.93 12.64
C GLY A 385 -17.89 5.12 13.88
N VAL A 386 -18.80 5.64 14.73
CA VAL A 386 -19.12 5.02 16.03
C VAL A 386 -19.62 3.57 15.88
N LEU A 387 -20.16 3.16 14.72
CA LEU A 387 -20.54 1.76 14.47
C LEU A 387 -19.33 0.80 14.52
N ALA A 388 -18.32 1.01 13.69
CA ALA A 388 -17.29 -0.01 13.45
C ALA A 388 -16.09 0.08 14.41
N VAL A 389 -15.67 1.29 14.78
CA VAL A 389 -14.48 1.51 15.63
C VAL A 389 -14.58 0.75 16.96
N PRO A 390 -15.70 0.75 17.70
CA PRO A 390 -15.82 0.05 18.98
C PRO A 390 -15.76 -1.46 18.93
N TRP A 391 -16.02 -2.07 17.78
CA TRP A 391 -15.92 -3.52 17.61
C TRP A 391 -14.50 -3.95 17.24
N LEU A 392 -13.78 -3.07 16.55
CA LEU A 392 -12.39 -3.26 16.14
C LEU A 392 -11.44 -3.02 17.32
N TYR A 393 -11.65 -1.96 18.09
CA TYR A 393 -10.72 -1.49 19.12
C TYR A 393 -10.41 -2.53 20.24
N PRO A 394 -11.38 -3.27 20.81
CA PRO A 394 -11.10 -4.28 21.83
C PRO A 394 -10.26 -5.45 21.30
N THR A 395 -10.35 -5.76 20.01
CA THR A 395 -9.54 -6.81 19.39
C THR A 395 -8.10 -6.38 19.12
N GLU A 396 -7.86 -5.07 19.01
CA GLU A 396 -6.54 -4.48 18.76
C GLU A 396 -5.79 -4.08 20.05
N VAL A 397 -6.50 -3.73 21.12
CA VAL A 397 -5.88 -3.25 22.37
C VAL A 397 -5.58 -4.34 23.39
N ASN A 398 -6.36 -5.41 23.42
CA ASN A 398 -6.14 -6.49 24.38
C ASN A 398 -4.96 -7.37 23.95
N ALA A 399 -4.05 -7.63 24.90
CA ALA A 399 -2.88 -8.48 24.69
C ALA A 399 -3.27 -9.95 24.49
N LEU A 400 -2.41 -10.74 23.86
CA LEU A 400 -2.72 -12.08 23.37
C LEU A 400 -3.11 -13.05 24.51
N ALA A 401 -2.43 -13.01 25.65
CA ALA A 401 -2.71 -13.83 26.85
C ALA A 401 -4.15 -13.73 27.38
N PHE A 402 -4.77 -12.56 27.32
CA PHE A 402 -6.13 -12.32 27.84
C PHE A 402 -7.08 -11.75 26.79
N ARG A 403 -6.73 -11.81 25.49
CA ARG A 403 -7.53 -11.23 24.39
C ARG A 403 -8.96 -11.73 24.38
N ALA A 404 -9.15 -13.05 24.51
CA ALA A 404 -10.49 -13.64 24.60
C ALA A 404 -11.25 -13.12 25.84
N LYS A 405 -10.60 -13.03 27.00
CA LYS A 405 -11.21 -12.52 28.23
C LYS A 405 -11.61 -11.04 28.10
N GLY A 406 -10.72 -10.21 27.55
CA GLY A 406 -10.94 -8.79 27.33
C GLY A 406 -12.02 -8.53 26.27
N ALA A 407 -12.04 -9.30 25.18
CA ALA A 407 -13.07 -9.21 24.14
C ALA A 407 -14.45 -9.62 24.69
N SER A 408 -14.56 -10.74 25.41
CA SER A 408 -15.81 -11.16 26.04
C SER A 408 -16.29 -10.19 27.11
N LEU A 409 -15.39 -9.58 27.90
CA LEU A 409 -15.77 -8.52 28.84
C LEU A 409 -16.30 -7.29 28.09
N ALA A 410 -15.62 -6.87 27.03
CA ALA A 410 -16.07 -5.75 26.20
C ALA A 410 -17.45 -6.03 25.57
N MET A 411 -17.71 -7.28 25.14
CA MET A 411 -19.02 -7.70 24.67
C MET A 411 -20.06 -7.75 25.79
N ALA A 412 -19.71 -8.21 26.98
CA ALA A 412 -20.61 -8.15 28.13
C ALA A 412 -20.98 -6.71 28.47
N SER A 413 -20.01 -5.79 28.46
CA SER A 413 -20.23 -4.35 28.63
C SER A 413 -21.13 -3.76 27.54
N ASN A 414 -20.96 -4.18 26.28
CA ASN A 414 -21.87 -3.84 25.20
C ASN A 414 -23.31 -4.25 25.55
N TRP A 415 -23.54 -5.53 25.85
CA TRP A 415 -24.88 -6.07 26.05
C TRP A 415 -25.61 -5.53 27.27
N ILE A 416 -24.90 -5.29 28.38
CA ILE A 416 -25.54 -4.71 29.57
C ILE A 416 -25.92 -3.23 29.36
N MET A 417 -25.12 -2.47 28.60
CA MET A 417 -25.48 -1.11 28.20
C MET A 417 -26.63 -1.13 27.19
N ASN A 418 -26.65 -2.10 26.29
CA ASN A 418 -27.75 -2.32 25.38
C ASN A 418 -29.07 -2.58 26.14
N TYR A 419 -29.05 -3.49 27.11
CA TYR A 419 -30.17 -3.74 28.02
C TYR A 419 -30.67 -2.45 28.67
N MET A 420 -29.77 -1.65 29.25
CA MET A 420 -30.11 -0.38 29.90
C MET A 420 -30.84 0.55 28.94
N VAL A 421 -30.26 0.84 27.76
CA VAL A 421 -30.86 1.76 26.78
C VAL A 421 -32.20 1.23 26.27
N ALA A 422 -32.28 -0.07 25.96
CA ALA A 422 -33.50 -0.68 25.46
C ALA A 422 -34.64 -0.65 26.50
N GLN A 423 -34.33 -0.86 27.79
CA GLN A 423 -35.31 -0.84 28.88
C GLN A 423 -35.85 0.57 29.16
N ILE A 424 -34.99 1.59 29.15
CA ILE A 424 -35.40 2.96 29.52
C ILE A 424 -36.11 3.70 28.38
N THR A 425 -36.01 3.23 27.14
CA THR A 425 -36.49 3.98 25.97
C THR A 425 -38.00 4.20 25.95
N PRO A 426 -38.87 3.16 26.00
CA PRO A 426 -40.31 3.41 25.96
C PRO A 426 -40.82 4.26 27.15
N PRO A 427 -40.42 3.99 28.41
CA PRO A 427 -40.79 4.86 29.54
C PRO A 427 -40.19 6.27 29.44
N GLY A 428 -39.00 6.42 28.88
CA GLY A 428 -38.34 7.71 28.69
C GLY A 428 -39.12 8.61 27.73
N ILE A 429 -39.57 8.07 26.60
CA ILE A 429 -40.42 8.79 25.64
C ILE A 429 -41.74 9.19 26.29
N ALA A 430 -42.38 8.28 27.03
CA ALA A 430 -43.68 8.54 27.66
C ALA A 430 -43.62 9.60 28.76
N ASN A 431 -42.54 9.64 29.55
CA ASN A 431 -42.47 10.47 30.76
C ASN A 431 -41.63 11.77 30.61
N LEU A 432 -40.62 11.78 29.74
CA LEU A 432 -39.69 12.91 29.62
C LEU A 432 -39.93 13.77 28.37
N GLY A 433 -40.69 13.28 27.39
CA GLY A 433 -40.94 13.96 26.11
C GLY A 433 -39.64 14.39 25.43
N TYR A 434 -39.57 15.63 24.96
CA TYR A 434 -38.41 16.14 24.23
C TYR A 434 -37.09 16.11 25.04
N ARG A 435 -37.17 16.12 26.38
CA ARG A 435 -36.00 16.12 27.27
C ARG A 435 -35.24 14.80 27.23
N PHE A 436 -35.90 13.71 26.83
CA PHE A 436 -35.27 12.40 26.64
C PHE A 436 -34.11 12.47 25.63
N TRP A 437 -34.30 13.21 24.54
CA TRP A 437 -33.32 13.32 23.44
C TRP A 437 -32.06 14.10 23.83
N VAL A 438 -32.19 15.06 24.75
CA VAL A 438 -31.08 15.88 25.26
C VAL A 438 -30.03 15.02 25.96
N ILE A 439 -30.46 13.95 26.63
CA ILE A 439 -29.57 13.01 27.33
C ILE A 439 -28.55 12.42 26.35
N TRP A 440 -29.01 11.96 25.19
CA TRP A 440 -28.16 11.36 24.16
C TRP A 440 -27.22 12.38 23.52
N ALA A 441 -27.68 13.62 23.32
CA ALA A 441 -26.85 14.70 22.80
C ALA A 441 -25.65 14.99 23.72
N VAL A 442 -25.89 15.10 25.03
CA VAL A 442 -24.84 15.36 26.03
C VAL A 442 -23.87 14.19 26.15
N ILE A 443 -24.39 12.96 26.16
CA ILE A 443 -23.56 11.75 26.22
C ILE A 443 -22.64 11.66 24.99
N CYS A 444 -23.17 11.84 23.77
CA CYS A 444 -22.36 11.83 22.55
C CYS A 444 -21.31 12.95 22.55
N ALA A 445 -21.67 14.15 23.02
CA ALA A 445 -20.73 15.25 23.13
C ALA A 445 -19.57 14.93 24.09
N ALA A 446 -19.85 14.22 25.20
CA ALA A 446 -18.83 13.80 26.16
C ALA A 446 -17.86 12.75 25.61
N PHE A 447 -18.22 11.99 24.57
CA PHE A 447 -17.30 11.02 23.96
C PHE A 447 -16.09 11.68 23.31
N VAL A 448 -16.23 12.92 22.82
CA VAL A 448 -15.14 13.67 22.17
C VAL A 448 -13.97 13.91 23.13
N PRO A 449 -14.14 14.57 24.29
CA PRO A 449 -13.04 14.75 25.24
C PRO A 449 -12.55 13.43 25.83
N ILE A 450 -13.42 12.43 26.05
CA ILE A 450 -13.01 11.11 26.55
C ILE A 450 -12.05 10.43 25.54
N THR A 451 -12.44 10.38 24.27
CA THR A 451 -11.62 9.79 23.20
C THR A 451 -10.33 10.57 23.01
N TYR A 452 -10.40 11.91 23.08
CA TYR A 452 -9.23 12.75 22.98
C TYR A 452 -8.22 12.46 24.10
N LEU A 453 -8.66 12.40 25.35
CA LEU A 453 -7.77 12.32 26.51
C LEU A 453 -7.16 10.92 26.72
N PHE A 454 -7.92 9.85 26.51
CA PHE A 454 -7.57 8.52 27.01
C PHE A 454 -7.22 7.47 25.95
N TYR A 455 -7.63 7.65 24.70
CA TYR A 455 -7.53 6.60 23.67
C TYR A 455 -6.29 6.77 22.78
N PRO A 456 -5.36 5.78 22.73
CA PRO A 456 -4.32 5.72 21.72
C PRO A 456 -4.88 5.40 20.32
N GLU A 457 -4.11 5.72 19.28
CA GLU A 457 -4.38 5.34 17.90
C GLU A 457 -3.87 3.91 17.64
N THR A 458 -4.76 3.06 17.12
CA THR A 458 -4.46 1.65 16.80
C THR A 458 -4.35 1.39 15.30
N ALA A 459 -4.75 2.35 14.46
CA ALA A 459 -4.58 2.27 13.01
C ALA A 459 -3.10 2.10 12.64
N ASN A 460 -2.83 1.27 11.63
CA ASN A 460 -1.48 0.98 11.15
C ASN A 460 -0.53 0.44 12.25
N ARG A 461 -1.08 -0.24 13.28
CA ARG A 461 -0.29 -0.93 14.31
C ARG A 461 -0.46 -2.45 14.21
N SER A 462 0.63 -3.18 14.38
CA SER A 462 0.55 -4.62 14.64
C SER A 462 -0.06 -4.84 16.03
N LEU A 463 -0.56 -6.05 16.32
CA LEU A 463 -1.08 -6.32 17.68
C LEU A 463 0.07 -6.23 18.70
N GLU A 464 1.24 -6.61 18.23
CA GLU A 464 2.50 -6.69 18.95
C GLU A 464 3.05 -5.29 19.31
N ASP A 465 2.80 -4.27 18.47
CA ASP A 465 3.14 -2.87 18.77
C ASP A 465 2.33 -2.32 19.94
N ILE A 466 1.03 -2.65 19.97
CA ILE A 466 0.16 -2.27 21.08
C ILE A 466 0.59 -3.01 22.34
N ASP A 467 1.04 -4.25 22.20
CA ASP A 467 1.62 -5.03 23.29
C ASP A 467 2.85 -4.32 23.89
N ARG A 468 3.79 -3.86 23.07
CA ARG A 468 4.94 -3.05 23.48
C ARG A 468 4.54 -1.71 24.12
N PHE A 469 3.59 -0.99 23.53
CA PHE A 469 3.15 0.31 24.04
C PHE A 469 2.74 0.28 25.51
N PHE A 470 1.88 -0.66 25.94
CA PHE A 470 1.51 -0.70 27.35
C PHE A 470 2.55 -1.41 28.24
N ALA A 471 3.51 -2.14 27.68
CA ALA A 471 4.62 -2.69 28.46
C ALA A 471 5.51 -1.57 29.04
N GLU A 472 5.59 -0.42 28.36
CA GLU A 472 6.36 0.75 28.79
C GLU A 472 5.66 1.63 29.86
N HIS A 473 4.53 1.19 30.42
CA HIS A 473 3.77 1.94 31.45
C HIS A 473 3.42 3.40 31.07
N PRO A 474 2.80 3.64 29.90
CA PRO A 474 2.50 5.00 29.45
C PRO A 474 1.48 5.70 30.36
N ASP A 475 1.53 7.04 30.44
CA ASP A 475 0.56 7.86 31.18
C ASP A 475 -0.89 7.55 30.74
N ILE A 476 -1.83 7.66 31.67
CA ILE A 476 -3.28 7.54 31.43
C ILE A 476 -3.74 8.58 30.40
N PHE A 477 -3.15 9.78 30.43
CA PHE A 477 -3.45 10.87 29.49
C PHE A 477 -2.60 10.76 28.21
N VAL A 478 -3.17 10.09 27.20
CA VAL A 478 -2.45 9.73 25.97
C VAL A 478 -2.28 10.90 25.01
N PHE A 479 -3.12 11.94 25.10
CA PHE A 479 -3.10 13.08 24.18
C PHE A 479 -1.75 13.83 24.10
N ARG A 480 -0.90 13.70 25.12
CA ARG A 480 0.45 14.30 25.17
C ARG A 480 1.50 13.43 24.50
N ASN A 481 1.23 12.15 24.31
CA ASN A 481 2.14 11.19 23.70
C ASN A 481 1.88 11.13 22.19
N LYS A 482 2.74 11.80 21.41
CA LYS A 482 2.63 11.82 19.93
C LYS A 482 2.78 10.43 19.32
N THR A 483 3.70 9.61 19.84
CA THR A 483 3.93 8.21 19.43
C THR A 483 2.65 7.37 19.52
N ALA A 484 1.87 7.59 20.57
CA ALA A 484 0.62 6.87 20.84
C ALA A 484 -0.60 7.44 20.09
N THR A 485 -0.53 8.66 19.54
CA THR A 485 -1.69 9.35 18.93
C THR A 485 -1.56 9.61 17.44
N GLN A 486 -0.36 9.44 16.87
CA GLN A 486 -0.11 9.59 15.45
C GLN A 486 -0.69 8.44 14.62
N LEU A 487 -1.12 8.74 13.40
CA LEU A 487 -1.70 7.75 12.49
C LEU A 487 -0.63 6.81 11.91
N ALA A 488 0.54 7.34 11.55
CA ALA A 488 1.66 6.55 11.03
C ALA A 488 2.28 5.66 12.11
N ARG A 489 2.73 4.46 11.74
CA ARG A 489 3.41 3.55 12.67
C ARG A 489 4.73 4.16 13.17
N PRO A 490 4.98 4.26 14.49
CA PRO A 490 6.20 4.78 15.05
C PRO A 490 7.41 3.93 14.69
N GLU A 491 8.52 4.62 14.41
CA GLU A 491 9.80 4.03 14.05
C GLU A 491 10.32 3.04 15.09
N ILE A 492 10.16 3.35 16.39
CA ILE A 492 10.55 2.50 17.51
C ILE A 492 10.01 1.06 17.43
N TYR A 493 8.84 0.86 16.82
CA TYR A 493 8.23 -0.45 16.69
C TYR A 493 8.75 -1.23 15.48
N PHE A 494 9.19 -0.54 14.42
CA PHE A 494 9.86 -1.18 13.29
C PHE A 494 11.25 -1.68 13.70
N GLU A 495 11.99 -0.89 14.47
CA GLU A 495 13.30 -1.29 15.01
C GLU A 495 13.19 -2.49 15.95
N ALA A 496 12.18 -2.51 16.82
CA ALA A 496 11.93 -3.62 17.72
C ALA A 496 11.59 -4.94 16.99
N ASP A 497 10.84 -4.88 15.88
CA ASP A 497 10.58 -6.06 15.04
C ASP A 497 11.87 -6.59 14.39
N LYS A 498 12.70 -5.68 13.89
CA LYS A 498 13.98 -6.01 13.25
C LYS A 498 14.94 -6.69 14.25
N ALA A 499 15.03 -6.18 15.47
CA ALA A 499 15.88 -6.75 16.53
C ALA A 499 15.48 -8.18 16.92
N ILE A 500 14.17 -8.49 16.97
CA ILE A 500 13.68 -9.85 17.27
C ILE A 500 14.00 -10.80 16.11
N ALA A 501 13.82 -10.36 14.86
CA ALA A 501 14.15 -11.14 13.67
C ALA A 501 15.65 -11.48 13.61
N GLU A 502 16.52 -10.54 13.98
CA GLU A 502 17.97 -10.74 14.08
C GLU A 502 18.35 -11.71 15.21
N GLN A 503 17.76 -11.58 16.41
CA GLN A 503 18.00 -12.52 17.52
C GLN A 503 17.60 -13.97 17.20
N GLN A 504 16.56 -14.18 16.38
CA GLN A 504 16.17 -15.52 15.94
C GLN A 504 17.11 -16.10 14.88
N LYS A 505 17.62 -15.30 13.94
CA LYS A 505 18.69 -15.73 13.04
C LYS A 505 19.88 -16.27 13.83
N ILE A 506 20.25 -15.59 14.92
CA ILE A 506 21.32 -16.02 15.83
C ILE A 506 20.97 -17.34 16.53
N ARG A 507 19.77 -17.48 17.12
CA ARG A 507 19.35 -18.71 17.85
C ARG A 507 19.26 -19.96 16.96
N VAL A 508 18.80 -19.83 15.71
CA VAL A 508 18.77 -20.94 14.74
C VAL A 508 20.20 -21.39 14.39
N THR A 509 21.12 -20.44 14.26
CA THR A 509 22.55 -20.69 14.00
C THR A 509 23.24 -21.45 15.15
N TYR A 510 22.87 -21.17 16.42
CA TYR A 510 23.45 -21.84 17.58
C TYR A 510 22.84 -23.23 17.89
N SER A 511 21.58 -23.49 17.52
CA SER A 511 20.93 -24.79 17.77
C SER A 511 21.40 -25.92 16.85
N GLY A 512 22.08 -25.59 15.74
CA GLY A 512 22.67 -26.54 14.80
C GLY A 512 24.11 -26.99 15.14
N VAL A 513 24.72 -26.45 16.20
CA VAL A 513 26.11 -26.75 16.56
C VAL A 513 26.17 -27.68 17.78
N SER A 514 26.24 -28.98 17.52
CA SER A 514 26.66 -29.95 18.52
C SER A 514 28.13 -29.73 18.91
N LYS A 515 28.35 -29.52 20.22
CA LYS A 515 29.57 -29.78 21.03
C LYS A 515 30.94 -29.44 20.40
N LEU A 516 31.63 -28.45 20.98
CA LEU A 516 33.00 -28.58 21.53
C LEU A 516 33.32 -27.37 22.46
N PRO A 517 34.21 -27.52 23.46
CA PRO A 517 34.27 -26.64 24.63
C PRO A 517 35.40 -25.62 24.53
N ILE A 518 35.14 -24.34 24.81
CA ILE A 518 36.19 -23.39 25.20
C ILE A 518 35.67 -22.51 26.33
N SER A 519 36.47 -22.44 27.40
CA SER A 519 36.24 -21.77 28.67
C SER A 519 36.35 -20.24 28.52
N PHE A 520 35.35 -19.52 29.04
CA PHE A 520 35.40 -18.07 29.26
C PHE A 520 36.03 -17.78 30.62
N SER A 521 37.26 -17.32 30.62
CA SER A 521 37.82 -16.48 31.69
C SER A 521 39.04 -15.79 31.10
N ASP A 522 38.91 -14.51 30.78
CA ASP A 522 39.88 -13.51 31.21
C ASP A 522 39.49 -12.11 30.72
N LEU A 523 39.41 -11.22 31.71
CA LEU A 523 39.67 -9.78 31.65
C LEU A 523 38.52 -8.86 31.19
N ALA A 524 37.78 -8.43 32.22
CA ALA A 524 37.16 -7.11 32.28
C ALA A 524 38.15 -6.10 32.95
N PRO A 525 37.80 -4.82 33.17
CA PRO A 525 38.37 -3.69 32.46
C PRO A 525 39.06 -2.67 33.38
N GLU A 526 39.74 -1.66 32.84
CA GLU A 526 39.96 -0.40 33.54
C GLU A 526 40.24 0.73 32.53
N GLY A 527 39.62 1.89 32.76
CA GLY A 527 39.72 3.07 31.90
C GLY A 527 40.55 4.19 32.53
N GLU A 528 40.80 5.25 31.76
CA GLU A 528 40.63 6.66 32.18
C GLU A 528 41.03 7.65 31.07
N HIS A 529 40.46 8.85 31.20
CA HIS A 529 40.54 10.08 30.39
C HIS A 529 42.02 10.62 30.23
N ILE A 530 42.43 11.47 29.27
CA ILE A 530 42.17 12.92 29.09
C ILE A 530 42.92 13.43 27.81
N VAL A 531 42.19 14.15 26.95
CA VAL A 531 42.40 15.39 26.15
C VAL A 531 43.79 15.98 25.72
N ILE A 532 43.80 16.49 24.47
CA ILE A 532 44.54 17.61 23.77
C ILE A 532 45.93 17.36 23.13
N GLY A 533 46.05 17.67 21.82
CA GLY A 533 47.23 18.37 21.27
C GLY A 533 47.74 17.90 19.89
N ALA A 534 47.72 18.80 18.91
CA ALA A 534 48.30 18.62 17.57
C ALA A 534 49.84 18.74 17.58
N GLU A 535 50.55 17.84 16.88
CA GLU A 535 51.46 18.10 15.74
C GLU A 535 52.47 16.95 15.48
N SER A 536 52.59 16.65 14.18
CA SER A 536 53.65 15.96 13.43
C SER A 536 54.45 14.81 14.07
N MET A 537 54.20 13.60 13.57
CA MET A 537 55.28 12.63 13.34
C MET A 537 54.97 11.82 12.08
N ARG A 538 55.68 12.12 10.98
CA ARG A 538 55.73 11.28 9.78
C ARG A 538 56.39 9.95 10.16
N ARG A 539 55.70 8.83 9.92
CA ARG A 539 56.26 7.53 9.56
C ARG A 539 55.17 6.67 8.92
N ASP A 540 55.47 6.28 7.68
CA ASP A 540 54.95 5.13 6.93
C ASP A 540 53.44 5.07 6.67
N THR A 541 53.03 5.82 5.65
CA THR A 541 51.81 5.59 4.87
C THR A 541 51.78 4.16 4.33
N CYS A 542 51.13 3.26 5.05
CA CYS A 542 50.46 2.13 4.43
C CYS A 542 49.32 2.70 3.57
N CYS A 543 49.36 2.44 2.26
CA CYS A 543 48.39 2.93 1.30
C CYS A 543 46.98 2.48 1.71
N GLN A 544 46.11 3.40 2.12
CA GLN A 544 44.68 3.15 2.09
C GLN A 544 44.30 2.97 0.61
N GLU A 545 43.93 1.75 0.21
CA GLU A 545 43.37 1.51 -1.11
C GLU A 545 42.09 2.33 -1.28
N ALA A 546 41.97 3.05 -2.39
CA ALA A 546 40.78 3.83 -2.70
C ALA A 546 39.56 2.90 -2.80
N ALA A 547 38.44 3.28 -2.16
CA ALA A 547 37.20 2.51 -2.12
C ALA A 547 36.07 3.27 -2.82
N VAL A 548 35.18 2.54 -3.49
CA VAL A 548 33.92 3.03 -4.08
C VAL A 548 32.76 2.76 -3.14
N SER A 549 31.75 3.63 -3.14
CA SER A 549 30.46 3.43 -2.47
C SER A 549 29.36 3.17 -3.49
N ASN A 550 28.48 2.21 -3.20
CA ASN A 550 27.22 2.04 -3.90
C ASN A 550 26.18 3.08 -3.44
N PRO A 551 25.24 3.50 -4.31
CA PRO A 551 25.16 3.18 -5.73
C PRO A 551 26.24 3.91 -6.53
N VAL A 552 26.74 3.32 -7.62
CA VAL A 552 27.81 3.94 -8.43
C VAL A 552 27.33 5.15 -9.22
N LEU A 553 26.03 5.21 -9.53
CA LEU A 553 25.37 6.36 -10.11
C LEU A 553 23.93 6.44 -9.57
N PHE A 554 23.52 7.60 -9.08
CA PHE A 554 22.21 7.80 -8.47
C PHE A 554 21.21 8.44 -9.44
N GLN A 555 20.92 7.76 -10.54
CA GLN A 555 19.95 8.18 -11.57
C GLN A 555 19.18 6.97 -12.12
N ASP A 556 17.94 7.18 -12.57
CA ASP A 556 17.09 6.14 -13.17
C ASP A 556 17.64 5.63 -14.50
N LEU A 557 18.39 4.54 -14.42
CA LEU A 557 19.10 3.91 -15.52
C LEU A 557 18.90 2.40 -15.36
N PRO A 558 17.80 1.86 -15.93
CA PRO A 558 17.43 0.47 -15.76
C PRO A 558 17.91 -0.44 -16.88
N ASP A 559 17.68 -1.75 -16.67
CA ASP A 559 17.81 -2.80 -17.69
C ASP A 559 19.21 -2.80 -18.34
N ILE A 560 20.21 -2.88 -17.47
CA ILE A 560 21.62 -2.61 -17.78
C ILE A 560 22.23 -3.68 -18.69
N ASP A 561 22.73 -3.27 -19.86
CA ASP A 561 23.71 -4.05 -20.60
C ASP A 561 25.08 -3.36 -20.57
N VAL A 562 26.08 -4.05 -20.03
CA VAL A 562 27.42 -3.53 -19.78
C VAL A 562 28.48 -4.39 -20.48
N PHE A 563 29.47 -3.71 -21.07
CA PHE A 563 30.60 -4.36 -21.73
C PHE A 563 31.81 -3.43 -21.81
N ARG A 564 32.94 -3.96 -22.24
CA ARG A 564 34.20 -3.23 -22.38
C ARG A 564 34.72 -3.29 -23.81
N VAL A 565 35.28 -2.19 -24.30
CA VAL A 565 36.13 -2.13 -25.51
C VAL A 565 37.42 -1.45 -25.08
N GLY A 566 38.58 -2.09 -25.28
CA GLY A 566 39.85 -1.58 -24.76
C GLY A 566 39.78 -1.27 -23.25
N SER A 567 40.07 -0.02 -22.87
CA SER A 567 39.97 0.46 -21.49
C SER A 567 38.69 1.23 -21.17
N VAL A 568 37.71 1.24 -22.09
CA VAL A 568 36.43 1.95 -21.95
C VAL A 568 35.31 0.96 -21.66
N TYR A 569 34.51 1.27 -20.65
CA TYR A 569 33.30 0.54 -20.32
C TYR A 569 32.09 1.28 -20.86
N TYR A 570 31.21 0.55 -21.53
CA TYR A 570 29.94 1.03 -22.08
C TYR A 570 28.77 0.44 -21.33
N TYR A 571 27.72 1.23 -21.21
CA TYR A 571 26.50 0.88 -20.49
C TYR A 571 25.28 1.40 -21.26
N SER A 572 24.43 0.48 -21.75
CA SER A 572 23.13 0.79 -22.38
C SER A 572 21.97 0.58 -21.40
N THR A 573 20.91 1.39 -21.53
CA THR A 573 19.73 1.36 -20.63
C THR A 573 18.41 1.44 -21.38
N SER A 574 17.29 1.13 -20.69
CA SER A 574 15.94 1.31 -21.22
C SER A 574 15.36 2.70 -20.93
N THR A 575 14.46 3.17 -21.80
CA THR A 575 13.86 4.52 -21.73
C THR A 575 12.40 4.60 -22.12
N PHE A 576 11.74 3.48 -22.37
CA PHE A 576 10.32 3.46 -22.73
C PHE A 576 10.03 4.40 -23.92
N ALA A 577 9.13 5.38 -23.75
CA ALA A 577 8.73 6.33 -24.77
C ALA A 577 9.56 7.64 -24.76
N PHE A 578 10.59 7.76 -23.93
CA PHE A 578 11.45 8.95 -23.94
C PHE A 578 12.34 8.95 -25.20
N SER A 579 12.53 10.14 -25.79
CA SER A 579 13.25 10.35 -27.05
C SER A 579 14.36 11.39 -26.91
N PRO A 580 15.60 11.15 -27.37
CA PRO A 580 16.09 9.90 -27.93
C PRO A 580 16.04 8.75 -26.91
N GLY A 581 16.00 7.52 -27.41
CA GLY A 581 15.90 6.30 -26.61
C GLY A 581 17.20 5.51 -26.53
N ALA A 582 17.28 4.55 -25.61
CA ALA A 582 18.46 3.70 -25.37
C ALA A 582 19.78 4.49 -25.12
N PRO A 583 19.88 5.22 -24.01
CA PRO A 583 21.07 5.98 -23.62
C PRO A 583 22.29 5.08 -23.49
N VAL A 584 23.43 5.60 -23.93
CA VAL A 584 24.73 4.98 -23.81
C VAL A 584 25.60 5.81 -22.89
N LEU A 585 26.08 5.19 -21.83
CA LEU A 585 26.99 5.75 -20.86
C LEU A 585 28.39 5.17 -21.02
N LYS A 586 29.37 5.97 -20.62
CA LYS A 586 30.79 5.65 -20.67
C LYS A 586 31.40 5.77 -19.27
N SER A 587 32.31 4.85 -18.95
CA SER A 587 33.19 4.91 -17.79
C SER A 587 34.58 4.39 -18.12
N TYR A 588 35.58 4.79 -17.33
CA TYR A 588 36.93 4.21 -17.36
C TYR A 588 37.21 3.29 -16.16
N ASP A 589 36.30 3.26 -15.18
CA ASP A 589 36.54 2.61 -13.90
C ASP A 589 35.32 1.87 -13.33
N LEU A 590 34.23 1.77 -14.10
CA LEU A 590 32.93 1.20 -13.72
C LEU A 590 32.17 1.97 -12.64
N VAL A 591 32.71 3.11 -12.18
CA VAL A 591 32.16 3.89 -11.07
C VAL A 591 31.67 5.25 -11.57
N ASN A 592 32.54 5.98 -12.25
CA ASN A 592 32.24 7.31 -12.76
C ASN A 592 31.68 7.16 -14.17
N TRP A 593 30.39 7.44 -14.33
CA TRP A 593 29.66 7.28 -15.57
C TRP A 593 29.16 8.62 -16.11
N THR A 594 29.23 8.80 -17.43
CA THR A 594 28.65 9.95 -18.13
C THR A 594 27.92 9.49 -19.39
N PRO A 595 26.73 10.01 -19.72
CA PRO A 595 26.05 9.70 -20.96
C PRO A 595 26.74 10.39 -22.14
N ILE A 596 26.90 9.67 -23.25
CA ILE A 596 27.66 10.11 -24.42
C ILE A 596 26.87 10.06 -25.73
N THR A 597 25.82 9.25 -25.82
CA THR A 597 24.96 9.13 -27.01
C THR A 597 23.68 8.36 -26.68
N HIS A 598 22.83 8.14 -27.67
CA HIS A 598 21.61 7.32 -27.61
C HIS A 598 21.51 6.45 -28.85
N SER A 599 21.24 5.16 -28.66
CA SER A 599 21.22 4.19 -29.75
C SER A 599 20.01 4.33 -30.66
N VAL A 600 18.92 4.92 -30.15
CA VAL A 600 17.68 5.21 -30.88
C VAL A 600 17.52 6.73 -30.94
N PRO A 601 17.92 7.40 -32.05
CA PRO A 601 17.84 8.85 -32.15
C PRO A 601 16.41 9.41 -32.05
N ASP A 602 15.43 8.68 -32.58
CA ASP A 602 14.02 9.07 -32.53
C ASP A 602 13.14 7.83 -32.35
N VAL A 603 12.33 7.81 -31.29
CA VAL A 603 11.40 6.70 -30.99
C VAL A 603 10.20 6.67 -31.94
N ALA A 604 9.99 7.70 -32.78
CA ALA A 604 8.97 7.69 -33.82
C ALA A 604 9.19 6.60 -34.89
N ASP A 605 10.41 6.06 -35.00
CA ASP A 605 10.71 4.91 -35.84
C ASP A 605 9.82 3.69 -35.51
N PHE A 606 9.27 3.63 -34.29
CA PHE A 606 8.46 2.52 -33.81
C PHE A 606 6.97 2.63 -34.20
N GLY A 607 6.48 3.83 -34.50
CA GLY A 607 5.06 4.06 -34.81
C GLY A 607 4.59 5.49 -34.53
N GLU A 608 3.42 5.84 -35.06
CA GLU A 608 2.84 7.19 -34.92
C GLU A 608 2.48 7.53 -33.47
N GLU A 609 2.12 6.55 -32.64
CA GLU A 609 1.77 6.76 -31.24
C GLU A 609 2.95 7.32 -30.41
N TYR A 610 4.18 7.13 -30.89
CA TYR A 610 5.39 7.65 -30.28
C TYR A 610 5.61 9.14 -30.56
N ARG A 611 4.77 9.75 -31.41
CA ARG A 611 4.73 11.21 -31.63
C ARG A 611 3.78 11.95 -30.70
N LEU A 612 3.08 11.25 -29.80
CA LEU A 612 2.12 11.83 -28.85
C LEU A 612 1.02 12.62 -29.57
N ASN A 613 0.03 11.91 -30.11
CA ASN A 613 -1.05 12.49 -30.94
C ASN A 613 -2.32 12.81 -30.13
N GLY A 614 -2.31 12.57 -28.82
CA GLY A 614 -3.39 12.93 -27.88
C GLY A 614 -3.75 11.80 -26.91
N ASP A 615 -4.84 12.00 -26.15
CA ASP A 615 -5.22 11.17 -25.00
C ASP A 615 -5.35 9.66 -25.31
N ASN A 616 -5.68 9.27 -26.55
CA ASN A 616 -5.86 7.85 -26.93
C ASN A 616 -4.79 7.33 -27.90
N ASP A 617 -3.80 8.16 -28.26
CA ASP A 617 -2.79 7.84 -29.26
C ASP A 617 -1.41 8.28 -28.76
N HIS A 618 -0.92 7.53 -27.77
CA HIS A 618 0.34 7.74 -27.09
C HIS A 618 1.00 6.40 -26.70
N ALA A 619 2.31 6.46 -26.44
CA ALA A 619 3.15 5.31 -26.16
C ALA A 619 3.63 5.19 -24.71
N TYR A 620 3.02 5.91 -23.74
CA TYR A 620 3.37 5.80 -22.32
C TYR A 620 3.51 4.35 -21.84
N VAL A 621 4.63 4.08 -21.15
CA VAL A 621 5.03 2.76 -20.62
C VAL A 621 5.27 1.68 -21.69
N LYS A 622 5.29 2.05 -22.98
CA LYS A 622 5.74 1.24 -24.12
C LYS A 622 7.11 1.72 -24.61
N GLY A 623 7.60 1.19 -25.73
CA GLY A 623 8.85 1.64 -26.35
C GLY A 623 10.03 0.78 -25.93
N VAL A 624 11.14 1.43 -25.61
CA VAL A 624 12.40 0.76 -25.31
C VAL A 624 12.36 0.13 -23.92
N TRP A 625 12.10 -1.18 -23.87
CA TRP A 625 12.24 -2.03 -22.68
C TRP A 625 13.66 -2.64 -22.63
N ALA A 626 13.90 -3.67 -21.80
CA ALA A 626 15.19 -4.34 -21.73
C ALA A 626 15.67 -4.77 -23.14
N SER A 627 16.84 -4.27 -23.49
CA SER A 627 17.46 -4.29 -24.81
C SER A 627 18.96 -4.38 -24.61
N SER A 628 19.71 -4.66 -25.67
CA SER A 628 21.15 -4.89 -25.55
C SER A 628 21.96 -4.13 -26.58
N MET A 629 23.24 -3.92 -26.25
CA MET A 629 24.21 -3.25 -27.10
C MET A 629 25.56 -3.95 -27.04
N ARG A 630 26.18 -4.19 -28.19
CA ARG A 630 27.55 -4.72 -28.28
C ARG A 630 28.36 -4.05 -29.37
N TYR A 631 29.66 -4.03 -29.20
CA TYR A 631 30.62 -3.65 -30.23
C TYR A 631 31.09 -4.90 -30.98
N ARG A 632 31.09 -4.83 -32.31
CA ARG A 632 31.58 -5.88 -33.21
C ARG A 632 32.88 -5.41 -33.85
N GLU A 633 33.98 -6.05 -33.45
CA GLU A 633 35.32 -5.64 -33.86
C GLU A 633 35.60 -5.91 -35.35
N SER A 634 35.04 -6.99 -35.91
CA SER A 634 35.31 -7.41 -37.31
C SER A 634 34.92 -6.37 -38.36
N ASN A 635 33.98 -5.47 -38.03
CA ASN A 635 33.52 -4.42 -38.93
C ASN A 635 33.51 -3.03 -38.27
N ASP A 636 34.11 -2.89 -37.08
CA ASP A 636 34.20 -1.64 -36.32
C ASP A 636 32.82 -0.94 -36.19
N LYS A 637 31.83 -1.64 -35.64
CA LYS A 637 30.49 -1.09 -35.41
C LYS A 637 29.93 -1.43 -34.05
N PHE A 638 29.17 -0.50 -33.49
CA PHE A 638 28.26 -0.74 -32.38
C PHE A 638 26.90 -1.17 -32.91
N TYR A 639 26.30 -2.17 -32.26
CA TYR A 639 24.98 -2.71 -32.56
C TYR A 639 24.10 -2.56 -31.33
N TRP A 640 22.90 -2.06 -31.52
CA TRP A 640 21.85 -2.04 -30.51
C TRP A 640 20.63 -2.81 -31.03
N MET A 641 20.03 -3.62 -30.17
CA MET A 641 18.87 -4.44 -30.50
C MET A 641 17.81 -4.39 -29.39
N GLY A 642 16.56 -4.13 -29.76
CA GLY A 642 15.44 -4.03 -28.82
C GLY A 642 14.13 -4.53 -29.40
N CYS A 643 13.37 -5.34 -28.64
CA CYS A 643 11.98 -5.62 -29.00
C CYS A 643 11.10 -4.44 -28.61
N ILE A 644 10.27 -3.99 -29.55
CA ILE A 644 9.22 -3.02 -29.30
C ILE A 644 7.88 -3.75 -29.28
N GLN A 645 7.42 -4.09 -28.07
CA GLN A 645 6.28 -4.99 -27.85
C GLN A 645 5.00 -4.57 -28.57
N SER A 646 4.73 -3.25 -28.69
CA SER A 646 3.56 -2.73 -29.40
C SER A 646 3.55 -3.08 -30.90
N THR A 647 4.73 -3.25 -31.50
CA THR A 647 4.89 -3.62 -32.91
C THR A 647 4.98 -5.13 -33.12
N GLY A 648 5.35 -5.88 -32.06
CA GLY A 648 5.68 -7.30 -32.16
C GLY A 648 7.01 -7.60 -32.86
N LYS A 649 7.84 -6.59 -33.12
CA LYS A 649 9.11 -6.68 -33.86
C LYS A 649 10.33 -6.34 -33.01
N THR A 650 11.49 -6.82 -33.43
CA THR A 650 12.80 -6.40 -32.93
C THR A 650 13.46 -5.43 -33.91
N PHE A 651 13.94 -4.30 -33.39
CA PHE A 651 14.62 -3.26 -34.16
C PHE A 651 16.14 -3.38 -33.99
N LEU A 652 16.89 -3.17 -35.08
CA LEU A 652 18.35 -3.18 -35.08
C LEU A 652 18.90 -1.82 -35.52
N TYR A 653 19.67 -1.18 -34.64
CA TYR A 653 20.39 0.07 -34.92
C TYR A 653 21.90 -0.20 -34.92
N THR A 654 22.64 0.54 -35.74
CA THR A 654 24.11 0.51 -35.72
C THR A 654 24.71 1.90 -35.77
N ALA A 655 25.89 2.05 -35.15
CA ALA A 655 26.77 3.20 -35.29
C ALA A 655 28.19 2.75 -35.67
N PRO A 656 28.93 3.54 -36.47
CA PRO A 656 30.34 3.29 -36.72
C PRO A 656 31.14 3.41 -35.41
N GLY A 657 32.13 2.53 -35.23
CA GLY A 657 33.05 2.55 -34.11
C GLY A 657 34.17 3.57 -34.26
N ASN A 658 34.47 3.99 -35.50
CA ASN A 658 35.49 4.97 -35.84
C ASN A 658 36.89 4.58 -35.32
N GLY A 659 37.22 3.29 -35.42
CA GLY A 659 38.46 2.71 -34.92
C GLY A 659 38.47 2.56 -33.39
N ALA A 660 37.32 2.27 -32.77
CA ALA A 660 37.22 2.20 -31.31
C ALA A 660 38.19 1.18 -30.71
N ALA A 661 38.32 -0.01 -31.32
CA ALA A 661 39.27 -1.03 -30.87
C ALA A 661 40.73 -0.54 -30.92
N ASP A 662 41.11 0.15 -32.00
CA ASP A 662 42.45 0.70 -32.20
C ASP A 662 42.72 1.92 -31.28
N ASN A 663 41.66 2.61 -30.85
CA ASN A 663 41.71 3.81 -30.02
C ASN A 663 41.40 3.51 -28.54
N ASP A 664 41.77 2.33 -28.05
CA ASP A 664 41.62 1.93 -26.63
C ASP A 664 40.16 2.05 -26.12
N GLY A 665 39.19 1.84 -27.00
CA GLY A 665 37.76 1.91 -26.75
C GLY A 665 37.12 3.28 -26.91
N GLU A 666 37.85 4.30 -27.38
CA GLU A 666 37.30 5.65 -27.55
C GLU A 666 36.53 5.83 -28.85
N ASN A 667 35.30 6.36 -28.76
CA ASN A 667 34.52 6.81 -29.90
C ASN A 667 33.86 8.17 -29.59
N ALA A 668 34.12 9.15 -30.45
CA ALA A 668 33.69 10.54 -30.27
C ALA A 668 32.62 10.99 -31.28
N ASP A 669 32.37 10.24 -32.36
CA ASP A 669 31.44 10.61 -33.44
C ASP A 669 30.36 9.55 -33.63
N TRP A 670 29.26 9.70 -32.89
CA TRP A 670 28.18 8.72 -32.86
C TRP A 670 27.13 9.03 -33.94
N GLN A 671 26.93 8.07 -34.84
CA GLN A 671 25.93 8.16 -35.91
C GLN A 671 25.07 6.90 -35.95
N TRP A 672 24.09 6.84 -35.06
CA TRP A 672 23.15 5.73 -34.98
C TRP A 672 22.15 5.76 -36.12
N THR A 673 21.94 4.61 -36.76
CA THR A 673 21.05 4.46 -37.90
C THR A 673 20.27 3.15 -37.80
N LEU A 674 18.95 3.22 -38.03
CA LEU A 674 18.09 2.04 -38.13
C LEU A 674 18.50 1.22 -39.36
N GLN A 675 18.89 -0.04 -39.15
CA GLN A 675 19.24 -0.97 -40.22
C GLN A 675 18.02 -1.73 -40.74
N GLY A 676 17.09 -2.06 -39.85
CA GLY A 676 15.88 -2.80 -40.19
C GLY A 676 15.20 -3.43 -38.98
N THR A 677 14.23 -4.31 -39.26
CA THR A 677 13.45 -5.01 -38.23
C THR A 677 13.35 -6.50 -38.52
N ILE A 678 13.29 -7.30 -37.46
CA ILE A 678 12.93 -8.72 -37.51
C ILE A 678 11.47 -8.86 -37.09
N ASP A 679 10.66 -9.60 -37.86
CA ASP A 679 9.24 -9.89 -37.56
C ASP A 679 9.05 -10.93 -36.44
N GLU A 680 9.85 -10.81 -35.38
CA GLU A 680 9.77 -11.58 -34.15
C GLU A 680 10.24 -10.70 -32.99
N CYS A 681 9.48 -10.69 -31.88
CA CYS A 681 9.83 -9.93 -30.68
C CYS A 681 10.79 -10.74 -29.81
N PHE A 682 12.06 -10.36 -29.84
CA PHE A 682 13.07 -10.84 -28.89
C PHE A 682 12.92 -10.06 -27.59
N TYR A 683 11.90 -10.43 -26.81
CA TYR A 683 11.62 -9.86 -25.49
C TYR A 683 12.83 -10.03 -24.57
N ASP A 684 13.27 -8.95 -23.91
CA ASP A 684 14.42 -8.92 -23.00
C ASP A 684 15.69 -9.54 -23.60
N ASN A 685 16.11 -9.00 -24.74
CA ASN A 685 17.19 -9.60 -25.52
C ASN A 685 18.59 -9.23 -25.03
N GLY A 686 19.54 -10.14 -25.28
CA GLY A 686 20.98 -9.96 -25.13
C GLY A 686 21.73 -10.38 -26.40
N ILE A 687 22.14 -9.42 -27.23
CA ILE A 687 22.98 -9.62 -28.41
C ILE A 687 24.40 -10.00 -27.99
N PHE A 688 25.01 -10.91 -28.72
CA PHE A 688 26.35 -11.43 -28.47
C PHE A 688 27.04 -11.76 -29.79
N PHE A 689 28.29 -11.31 -29.93
CA PHE A 689 29.17 -11.69 -31.03
C PHE A 689 30.17 -12.71 -30.49
N ASP A 690 30.16 -13.90 -31.07
CA ASP A 690 31.08 -14.97 -30.69
C ASP A 690 32.49 -14.73 -31.27
N ASP A 691 33.48 -15.48 -30.80
CA ASP A 691 34.88 -15.36 -31.25
C ASP A 691 35.05 -15.67 -32.76
N ASP A 692 34.11 -16.42 -33.35
CA ASP A 692 34.04 -16.71 -34.78
C ASP A 692 33.20 -15.70 -35.57
N ASP A 693 32.82 -14.60 -34.91
CA ASP A 693 32.01 -13.50 -35.42
C ASP A 693 30.53 -13.87 -35.69
N THR A 694 30.07 -15.06 -35.27
CA THR A 694 28.66 -15.43 -35.34
C THR A 694 27.83 -14.58 -34.37
N MET A 695 26.70 -14.05 -34.86
CA MET A 695 25.78 -13.25 -34.07
C MET A 695 24.71 -14.14 -33.41
N TYR A 696 24.64 -14.07 -32.08
CA TYR A 696 23.60 -14.71 -31.27
C TYR A 696 22.79 -13.68 -30.50
N VAL A 697 21.55 -14.04 -30.17
CA VAL A 697 20.67 -13.26 -29.31
C VAL A 697 20.02 -14.20 -28.31
N THR A 698 20.22 -13.95 -27.01
CA THR A 698 19.42 -14.55 -25.94
C THR A 698 18.14 -13.76 -25.73
N TRP A 699 17.01 -14.40 -25.48
CA TRP A 699 15.74 -13.69 -25.23
C TRP A 699 14.67 -14.59 -24.62
N GLY A 700 13.58 -13.97 -24.18
CA GLY A 700 12.37 -14.61 -23.71
C GLY A 700 12.20 -14.57 -22.20
N ASN A 701 11.00 -14.91 -21.76
CA ASN A 701 10.63 -15.03 -20.35
C ASN A 701 10.15 -16.46 -20.03
N ARG A 702 10.60 -17.01 -18.91
CA ARG A 702 10.47 -18.43 -18.50
C ARG A 702 11.14 -19.44 -19.46
N LYS A 703 10.86 -19.32 -20.75
CA LYS A 703 11.51 -20.05 -21.84
C LYS A 703 12.61 -19.19 -22.43
N LEU A 704 13.81 -19.39 -21.94
CA LEU A 704 15.00 -18.71 -22.43
C LEU A 704 15.45 -19.39 -23.73
N ARG A 705 15.67 -18.57 -24.75
CA ARG A 705 16.07 -19.01 -26.08
C ARG A 705 17.40 -18.40 -26.45
N VAL A 706 18.14 -19.12 -27.29
CA VAL A 706 19.26 -18.58 -28.06
C VAL A 706 18.86 -18.61 -29.53
N THR A 707 19.09 -17.51 -30.23
CA THR A 707 18.82 -17.37 -31.67
C THR A 707 20.09 -16.94 -32.38
N GLN A 708 20.52 -17.71 -33.37
CA GLN A 708 21.55 -17.30 -34.31
C GLN A 708 20.93 -16.46 -35.42
N LEU A 709 21.57 -15.33 -35.71
CA LEU A 709 21.18 -14.41 -36.77
C LEU A 709 22.11 -14.56 -37.98
N SER A 710 21.66 -14.05 -39.12
CA SER A 710 22.51 -13.83 -40.30
C SER A 710 23.61 -12.81 -40.00
N ASP A 711 24.65 -12.77 -40.83
CA ASP A 711 25.80 -11.87 -40.64
C ASP A 711 25.40 -10.38 -40.55
N ASP A 712 24.34 -9.99 -41.26
CA ASP A 712 23.78 -8.63 -41.22
C ASP A 712 22.87 -8.36 -40.00
N GLY A 713 22.52 -9.39 -39.23
CA GLY A 713 21.68 -9.32 -38.05
C GLY A 713 20.18 -9.15 -38.32
N LEU A 714 19.71 -9.31 -39.57
CA LEU A 714 18.32 -8.99 -39.95
C LEU A 714 17.44 -10.22 -40.22
N SER A 715 17.98 -11.44 -40.12
CA SER A 715 17.19 -12.67 -40.29
C SER A 715 17.59 -13.77 -39.32
N VAL A 716 16.60 -14.58 -38.93
CA VAL A 716 16.80 -15.74 -38.06
C VAL A 716 17.34 -16.91 -38.88
N VAL A 717 18.51 -17.43 -38.47
CA VAL A 717 19.09 -18.66 -39.03
C VAL A 717 18.57 -19.87 -38.27
N ARG A 718 18.60 -19.80 -36.93
CA ARG A 718 18.22 -20.91 -36.05
C ARG A 718 17.86 -20.39 -34.67
N THR A 719 16.82 -20.97 -34.06
CA THR A 719 16.41 -20.68 -32.68
C THR A 719 16.25 -21.98 -31.90
N GLU A 720 16.77 -22.01 -30.68
CA GLU A 720 16.59 -23.13 -29.75
C GLU A 720 16.18 -22.61 -28.37
N THR A 721 15.34 -23.37 -27.68
CA THR A 721 15.06 -23.12 -26.25
C THR A 721 16.15 -23.79 -25.42
N ILE A 722 16.92 -22.99 -24.70
CA ILE A 722 18.06 -23.46 -23.90
C ILE A 722 17.68 -23.79 -22.46
N TYR A 723 16.59 -23.19 -21.96
CA TYR A 723 16.07 -23.44 -20.62
C TYR A 723 14.57 -23.10 -20.54
N ASP A 724 13.80 -23.95 -19.87
CA ASP A 724 12.38 -23.73 -19.57
C ASP A 724 12.20 -23.83 -18.04
N SER A 725 11.98 -22.70 -17.40
CA SER A 725 11.85 -22.62 -15.93
C SER A 725 10.45 -23.02 -15.42
N GLY A 726 9.49 -23.31 -16.32
CA GLY A 726 8.12 -23.64 -15.96
C GLY A 726 7.33 -22.46 -15.36
N ASP A 727 6.21 -22.77 -14.69
CA ASP A 727 5.29 -21.75 -14.16
C ASP A 727 5.71 -21.19 -12.78
N ASP A 728 6.51 -21.94 -12.03
CA ASP A 728 6.87 -21.63 -10.63
C ASP A 728 8.03 -20.62 -10.51
N LEU A 729 8.80 -20.43 -11.58
CA LEU A 729 9.96 -19.53 -11.61
C LEU A 729 9.89 -18.64 -12.85
N TYR A 730 9.74 -17.33 -12.64
CA TYR A 730 9.74 -16.35 -13.71
C TYR A 730 11.16 -15.78 -13.89
N LEU A 731 11.78 -16.10 -15.03
CA LEU A 731 13.10 -15.59 -15.43
C LEU A 731 12.99 -14.74 -16.69
N GLU A 732 13.68 -13.60 -16.75
CA GLU A 732 13.79 -12.72 -17.92
C GLU A 732 15.15 -11.98 -17.93
N GLY A 733 15.33 -10.97 -18.78
CA GLY A 733 16.55 -10.15 -18.81
C GLY A 733 17.85 -10.94 -19.07
N ALA A 734 17.87 -11.82 -20.06
CA ALA A 734 18.96 -12.78 -20.26
C ALA A 734 20.09 -12.22 -21.15
N HIS A 735 21.30 -12.11 -20.60
CA HIS A 735 22.52 -11.76 -21.34
C HIS A 735 23.45 -12.95 -21.54
N LEU A 736 24.03 -13.08 -22.74
CA LEU A 736 24.97 -14.13 -23.13
C LEU A 736 26.42 -13.64 -23.06
N TYR A 737 27.29 -14.49 -22.51
CA TYR A 737 28.73 -14.25 -22.43
C TYR A 737 29.50 -15.51 -22.84
N LYS A 738 30.75 -15.34 -23.27
CA LYS A 738 31.69 -16.45 -23.44
C LYS A 738 32.97 -16.16 -22.68
N THR A 739 33.31 -17.05 -21.75
CA THR A 739 34.54 -16.95 -20.95
C THR A 739 34.86 -18.30 -20.34
N ARG A 740 36.15 -18.55 -20.05
CA ARG A 740 36.63 -19.78 -19.41
C ARG A 740 36.20 -21.06 -20.15
N GLY A 741 36.06 -20.99 -21.47
CA GLY A 741 35.65 -22.13 -22.31
C GLY A 741 34.15 -22.47 -22.28
N TYR A 742 33.31 -21.60 -21.70
CA TYR A 742 31.87 -21.82 -21.62
C TYR A 742 31.07 -20.62 -22.13
N TYR A 743 29.85 -20.90 -22.58
CA TYR A 743 28.78 -19.94 -22.80
C TYR A 743 27.97 -19.79 -21.53
N TRP A 744 27.72 -18.55 -21.13
CA TRP A 744 27.04 -18.19 -19.89
C TRP A 744 25.81 -17.36 -20.18
N VAL A 745 24.66 -17.71 -19.59
CA VAL A 745 23.43 -16.90 -19.68
C VAL A 745 23.00 -16.47 -18.29
N CYS A 746 22.81 -15.17 -18.09
CA CYS A 746 22.52 -14.60 -16.78
C CYS A 746 21.13 -13.93 -16.77
N PRO A 747 20.04 -14.67 -16.49
CA PRO A 747 18.69 -14.11 -16.38
C PRO A 747 18.33 -13.70 -14.94
N THR A 748 17.48 -12.69 -14.80
CA THR A 748 16.99 -12.24 -13.50
C THR A 748 15.84 -13.09 -12.99
N LYS A 749 15.80 -13.33 -11.67
CA LYS A 749 14.61 -13.72 -10.94
C LYS A 749 13.91 -12.43 -10.48
N VAL A 750 12.86 -12.05 -11.19
CA VAL A 750 12.16 -10.77 -10.98
C VAL A 750 11.48 -10.75 -9.60
N ALA A 751 11.70 -9.77 -8.73
CA ALA A 751 12.67 -8.66 -8.77
C ALA A 751 13.61 -8.76 -7.55
N SER A 752 14.16 -9.96 -7.32
CA SER A 752 14.85 -10.30 -6.07
C SER A 752 16.25 -10.89 -6.24
N GLY A 753 16.59 -11.39 -7.43
CA GLY A 753 17.83 -12.12 -7.61
C GLY A 753 18.20 -12.40 -9.05
N GLN A 754 19.18 -13.28 -9.21
CA GLN A 754 19.78 -13.64 -10.49
C GLN A 754 20.08 -15.13 -10.54
N TYR A 755 19.90 -15.71 -11.72
CA TYR A 755 20.31 -17.07 -12.04
C TYR A 755 21.49 -16.99 -13.00
N ILE A 756 22.28 -18.06 -13.05
CA ILE A 756 23.35 -18.18 -14.03
C ILE A 756 23.38 -19.58 -14.60
N LEU A 757 23.42 -19.62 -15.92
CA LEU A 757 23.36 -20.82 -16.73
C LEU A 757 24.69 -20.97 -17.48
N ARG A 758 25.17 -22.20 -17.66
CA ARG A 758 26.42 -22.49 -18.37
C ARG A 758 26.31 -23.67 -19.32
N SER A 759 26.88 -23.57 -20.52
CA SER A 759 27.05 -24.69 -21.46
C SER A 759 28.38 -24.59 -22.21
N THR A 760 28.84 -25.69 -22.81
CA THR A 760 30.02 -25.69 -23.70
C THR A 760 29.68 -25.32 -25.15
N GLU A 761 28.39 -25.27 -25.50
CA GLU A 761 27.90 -24.90 -26.83
C GLU A 761 26.78 -23.86 -26.69
N PRO A 762 26.61 -22.93 -27.65
CA PRO A 762 25.59 -21.87 -27.56
C PRO A 762 24.16 -22.41 -27.60
N PHE A 763 23.96 -23.57 -28.24
CA PHE A 763 22.67 -24.29 -28.29
C PHE A 763 22.67 -25.55 -27.43
N GLY A 764 23.67 -25.71 -26.55
CA GLY A 764 23.83 -26.88 -25.72
C GLY A 764 22.78 -26.98 -24.62
N THR A 765 22.87 -28.05 -23.82
CA THR A 765 22.13 -28.12 -22.56
C THR A 765 22.85 -27.26 -21.53
N TYR A 766 22.13 -26.35 -20.88
CA TYR A 766 22.69 -25.45 -19.88
C TYR A 766 22.55 -26.03 -18.47
N GLU A 767 23.65 -26.11 -17.74
CA GLU A 767 23.65 -26.27 -16.29
C GLU A 767 23.15 -24.98 -15.65
N VAL A 768 22.28 -25.05 -14.64
CA VAL A 768 21.64 -23.87 -14.05
C VAL A 768 21.94 -23.80 -12.56
N ARG A 769 22.34 -22.63 -12.07
CA ARG A 769 22.50 -22.33 -10.64
C ARG A 769 21.81 -21.01 -10.30
N GLU A 770 21.33 -20.90 -9.07
CA GLU A 770 21.01 -19.59 -8.48
C GLU A 770 22.34 -18.85 -8.26
N PHE A 771 22.43 -17.63 -8.77
CA PHE A 771 23.62 -16.80 -8.60
C PHE A 771 23.53 -16.02 -7.28
N TRP A 772 22.38 -15.40 -7.01
CA TRP A 772 21.95 -14.93 -5.68
C TRP A 772 20.44 -14.70 -5.67
N ASP A 773 19.85 -14.61 -4.47
CA ASP A 773 18.45 -14.22 -4.29
C ASP A 773 18.22 -13.53 -2.94
N ASN A 774 17.38 -12.51 -2.92
CA ASN A 774 17.02 -11.72 -1.74
C ASN A 774 18.24 -11.17 -0.96
N LEU A 775 19.30 -10.82 -1.69
CA LEU A 775 20.54 -10.33 -1.10
C LEU A 775 20.33 -8.93 -0.52
N SER A 776 20.61 -8.74 0.77
CA SER A 776 20.41 -7.47 1.44
C SER A 776 21.45 -6.42 1.06
N GLY A 777 21.09 -5.14 1.13
CA GLY A 777 21.99 -4.03 0.81
C GLY A 777 22.09 -3.77 -0.70
N PRO A 778 22.94 -2.81 -1.13
CA PRO A 778 23.68 -1.86 -0.29
C PRO A 778 22.78 -0.73 0.24
N LEU A 779 21.61 -0.52 -0.34
CA LEU A 779 20.70 0.56 0.04
C LEU A 779 19.47 0.05 0.79
N PRO A 780 19.06 0.70 1.88
CA PRO A 780 17.76 0.43 2.49
C PRO A 780 16.65 0.97 1.58
N ASN A 781 15.47 0.35 1.66
CA ASN A 781 14.26 0.83 0.99
C ASN A 781 14.38 1.00 -0.53
N ALA A 782 15.18 0.15 -1.18
CA ALA A 782 15.43 0.15 -2.62
C ALA A 782 15.20 -1.24 -3.27
N GLY A 783 14.38 -2.09 -2.67
CA GLY A 783 14.20 -3.47 -3.15
C GLY A 783 15.48 -4.30 -3.00
N TYR A 784 15.77 -5.14 -3.99
CA TYR A 784 16.95 -6.01 -4.04
C TYR A 784 17.78 -5.72 -5.30
N ALA A 785 19.09 -5.93 -5.24
CA ALA A 785 19.93 -5.90 -6.43
C ALA A 785 19.60 -7.07 -7.35
N HIS A 786 19.25 -6.80 -8.61
CA HIS A 786 18.89 -7.82 -9.60
C HIS A 786 19.09 -7.31 -11.04
N GLN A 787 18.98 -8.23 -12.01
CA GLN A 787 19.18 -7.97 -13.45
C GLN A 787 20.54 -7.32 -13.72
N GLY A 788 20.77 -6.76 -14.91
CA GLY A 788 22.03 -6.16 -15.30
C GLY A 788 23.02 -7.13 -15.93
N GLY A 789 24.32 -6.92 -15.76
CA GLY A 789 25.32 -7.69 -16.49
C GLY A 789 26.69 -7.82 -15.85
N MET A 790 27.42 -8.85 -16.30
CA MET A 790 28.81 -9.11 -15.95
C MET A 790 29.77 -8.40 -16.90
N VAL A 791 30.88 -7.90 -16.38
CA VAL A 791 31.94 -7.27 -17.17
C VAL A 791 33.31 -7.52 -16.55
N ASP A 792 34.31 -7.74 -17.38
CA ASP A 792 35.71 -7.92 -16.99
C ASP A 792 36.51 -6.61 -17.12
N THR A 793 37.51 -6.45 -16.26
CA THR A 793 38.49 -5.36 -16.38
C THR A 793 39.65 -5.78 -17.27
N ALA A 794 40.44 -4.82 -17.74
CA ALA A 794 41.67 -5.08 -18.50
C ALA A 794 42.69 -5.96 -17.73
N GLU A 795 42.60 -6.00 -16.40
CA GLU A 795 43.42 -6.86 -15.53
C GLU A 795 42.85 -8.28 -15.36
N GLY A 796 41.68 -8.57 -15.96
CA GLY A 796 41.01 -9.87 -15.90
C GLY A 796 40.12 -10.08 -14.67
N ASN A 797 39.94 -9.06 -13.82
CA ASN A 797 39.01 -9.10 -12.69
C ASN A 797 37.57 -8.91 -13.19
N TRP A 798 36.61 -9.64 -12.61
CA TRP A 798 35.21 -9.55 -13.03
C TRP A 798 34.38 -8.76 -12.02
N HIS A 799 33.38 -8.04 -12.53
CA HIS A 799 32.41 -7.31 -11.73
C HIS A 799 31.01 -7.55 -12.27
N TYR A 800 30.02 -7.38 -11.40
CA TYR A 800 28.60 -7.41 -11.72
C TYR A 800 28.00 -6.03 -11.51
N LEU A 801 27.39 -5.45 -12.54
CA LEU A 801 26.64 -4.21 -12.47
C LEU A 801 25.14 -4.54 -12.54
N ALA A 802 24.48 -4.55 -11.37
CA ALA A 802 23.05 -4.76 -11.22
C ALA A 802 22.34 -3.42 -11.02
N PHE A 803 21.01 -3.42 -10.87
CA PHE A 803 20.28 -2.25 -10.36
C PHE A 803 19.38 -2.60 -9.17
N MET A 804 18.98 -1.56 -8.43
CA MET A 804 18.03 -1.63 -7.32
C MET A 804 16.78 -0.77 -7.59
N ASP A 805 15.61 -1.21 -7.12
CA ASP A 805 14.32 -0.50 -7.20
C ASP A 805 14.23 0.67 -6.19
N ALA A 806 15.04 1.70 -6.40
CA ALA A 806 15.20 2.87 -5.53
C ALA A 806 14.10 3.95 -5.68
N TYR A 807 12.83 3.55 -5.84
CA TYR A 807 11.73 4.51 -5.97
C TYR A 807 11.63 5.44 -4.73
N PRO A 808 11.38 6.75 -4.93
CA PRO A 808 10.88 7.39 -6.15
C PRO A 808 11.94 7.80 -7.19
N ALA A 809 13.23 7.60 -6.92
CA ALA A 809 14.31 7.94 -7.88
C ALA A 809 14.24 7.15 -9.18
N GLY A 810 13.71 5.92 -9.13
CA GLY A 810 13.70 4.97 -10.24
C GLY A 810 14.56 3.76 -9.92
N ARG A 811 15.20 3.18 -10.94
CA ARG A 811 16.07 2.00 -10.83
C ARG A 811 17.53 2.43 -11.02
N ILE A 812 18.37 2.18 -10.02
CA ILE A 812 19.74 2.76 -9.96
C ILE A 812 20.83 1.68 -9.89
N PRO A 813 21.99 1.87 -10.57
CA PRO A 813 23.05 0.88 -10.65
C PRO A 813 23.83 0.67 -9.35
N VAL A 814 24.10 -0.60 -9.05
CA VAL A 814 24.99 -1.05 -7.96
C VAL A 814 26.01 -2.05 -8.49
N LEU A 815 27.25 -1.94 -8.02
CA LEU A 815 28.40 -2.72 -8.47
C LEU A 815 28.92 -3.63 -7.36
N ALA A 816 29.29 -4.86 -7.72
CA ALA A 816 30.04 -5.76 -6.85
C ALA A 816 31.11 -6.55 -7.62
N PRO A 817 32.26 -6.86 -7.01
CA PRO A 817 33.25 -7.76 -7.61
C PRO A 817 32.72 -9.19 -7.72
N ILE A 818 33.23 -9.93 -8.69
CA ILE A 818 32.97 -11.35 -8.92
C ILE A 818 34.26 -12.14 -8.62
N THR A 819 34.09 -13.26 -7.92
CA THR A 819 35.12 -14.29 -7.76
C THR A 819 34.70 -15.56 -8.47
N TRP A 820 35.68 -16.38 -8.86
CA TRP A 820 35.46 -17.63 -9.58
C TRP A 820 35.92 -18.80 -8.72
N SER A 821 35.11 -19.84 -8.62
CA SER A 821 35.46 -21.09 -7.93
C SER A 821 36.42 -21.95 -8.76
N GLU A 822 36.94 -23.03 -8.15
CA GLU A 822 37.78 -24.01 -8.85
C GLU A 822 37.06 -24.74 -10.00
N ASP A 823 35.72 -24.87 -9.93
CA ASP A 823 34.86 -25.41 -10.99
C ASP A 823 34.33 -24.33 -11.97
N ASP A 824 35.00 -23.17 -11.99
CA ASP A 824 34.74 -22.02 -12.88
C ASP A 824 33.34 -21.40 -12.74
N TRP A 825 32.67 -21.49 -11.58
CA TRP A 825 31.41 -20.77 -11.34
C TRP A 825 31.66 -19.40 -10.69
N PRO A 826 30.96 -18.34 -11.13
CA PRO A 826 31.11 -17.03 -10.52
C PRO A 826 30.30 -16.92 -9.22
N SER A 827 30.76 -16.07 -8.32
CA SER A 827 30.07 -15.68 -7.08
C SER A 827 30.32 -14.20 -6.81
N ILE A 828 29.28 -13.48 -6.40
CA ILE A 828 29.41 -12.08 -5.97
C ILE A 828 30.22 -12.05 -4.66
N VAL A 829 31.17 -11.13 -4.56
CA VAL A 829 31.89 -10.88 -3.30
C VAL A 829 30.94 -10.18 -2.34
N LEU A 830 30.58 -10.85 -1.24
CA LEU A 830 29.67 -10.30 -0.23
C LEU A 830 30.42 -9.45 0.80
N ASP A 831 29.70 -8.57 1.47
CA ASP A 831 30.22 -7.82 2.62
C ASP A 831 30.37 -8.72 3.87
N ALA A 832 30.90 -8.13 4.95
CA ALA A 832 31.08 -8.84 6.22
C ALA A 832 29.76 -9.36 6.84
N ASN A 833 28.61 -8.86 6.41
CA ASN A 833 27.28 -9.27 6.87
C ASN A 833 26.61 -10.27 5.92
N GLY A 834 27.29 -10.68 4.84
CA GLY A 834 26.74 -11.59 3.83
C GLY A 834 25.73 -10.91 2.89
N GLY A 835 25.77 -9.59 2.75
CA GLY A 835 24.97 -8.80 1.81
C GLY A 835 25.78 -8.22 0.65
N TRP A 836 25.11 -7.47 -0.22
CA TRP A 836 25.78 -6.63 -1.22
C TRP A 836 26.47 -5.46 -0.52
N GLY A 837 27.77 -5.30 -0.78
CA GLY A 837 28.61 -4.33 -0.09
C GLY A 837 28.23 -2.88 -0.36
N VAL A 838 28.12 -2.12 0.72
CA VAL A 838 28.02 -0.65 0.65
C VAL A 838 29.26 -0.07 0.00
N THR A 839 30.44 -0.62 0.31
CA THR A 839 31.70 -0.23 -0.29
C THR A 839 32.50 -1.42 -0.79
N TYR A 840 33.26 -1.20 -1.86
CA TYR A 840 34.24 -2.14 -2.42
C TYR A 840 35.54 -1.41 -2.79
N PRO A 841 36.65 -2.13 -2.99
CA PRO A 841 37.84 -1.54 -3.62
C PRO A 841 37.53 -0.97 -5.01
N MET A 842 38.24 0.08 -5.42
CA MET A 842 38.11 0.62 -6.78
C MET A 842 38.38 -0.47 -7.84
N PRO A 843 37.46 -0.71 -8.79
CA PRO A 843 37.60 -1.76 -9.81
C PRO A 843 38.82 -1.59 -10.72
N VAL A 844 39.12 -0.33 -11.07
CA VAL A 844 40.20 0.06 -11.97
C VAL A 844 40.86 1.32 -11.43
N LYS A 845 42.19 1.36 -11.43
CA LYS A 845 42.96 2.56 -11.14
C LYS A 845 43.32 3.25 -12.45
N THR A 846 42.78 4.44 -12.68
CA THR A 846 43.00 5.21 -13.92
C THR A 846 43.13 6.70 -13.62
N ASN A 847 43.86 7.42 -14.48
CA ASN A 847 43.95 8.88 -14.45
C ASN A 847 42.96 9.55 -15.43
N LYS A 848 42.26 8.75 -16.25
CA LYS A 848 41.21 9.26 -17.15
C LYS A 848 39.96 9.57 -16.32
N THR A 849 39.26 10.66 -16.63
CA THR A 849 38.07 11.09 -15.91
C THR A 849 36.93 11.36 -16.88
N VAL A 850 35.70 11.28 -16.37
CA VAL A 850 34.49 11.73 -17.06
C VAL A 850 33.90 12.93 -16.32
N PRO A 851 33.06 13.77 -16.97
CA PRO A 851 32.31 14.81 -16.29
C PRO A 851 31.46 14.25 -15.14
N GLY A 852 31.27 15.06 -14.09
CA GLY A 852 30.41 14.71 -12.97
C GLY A 852 28.92 14.77 -13.31
N VAL A 853 28.08 14.39 -12.34
CA VAL A 853 26.61 14.29 -12.48
C VAL A 853 25.86 15.62 -12.33
N GLU A 854 26.54 16.66 -11.86
CA GLU A 854 25.97 18.01 -11.80
C GLU A 854 26.08 18.67 -13.18
N ARG A 855 25.03 19.40 -13.56
CA ARG A 855 24.93 20.00 -14.89
C ARG A 855 24.64 21.48 -14.78
N LEU A 856 25.40 22.27 -15.53
CA LEU A 856 25.04 23.62 -15.94
C LEU A 856 24.99 23.60 -17.47
N ASP A 857 23.83 23.94 -18.02
CA ASP A 857 23.61 23.97 -19.46
C ASP A 857 23.01 25.33 -19.83
N ASP A 858 23.65 26.05 -20.75
CA ASP A 858 23.16 27.30 -21.31
C ASP A 858 22.51 27.11 -22.69
N PHE A 859 22.44 25.86 -23.17
CA PHE A 859 21.85 25.46 -24.44
C PHE A 859 22.47 26.15 -25.66
N SER A 860 23.73 26.62 -25.55
CA SER A 860 24.46 27.26 -26.66
C SER A 860 25.05 26.28 -27.67
N ALA A 861 25.08 24.98 -27.34
CA ALA A 861 25.54 23.92 -28.22
C ALA A 861 24.56 23.67 -29.38
N SER A 862 25.06 23.15 -30.51
CA SER A 862 24.24 22.84 -31.70
C SER A 862 23.29 21.66 -31.51
N THR A 863 23.51 20.85 -30.48
CA THR A 863 22.70 19.68 -30.11
C THR A 863 22.57 19.63 -28.59
N LEU A 864 21.45 19.07 -28.11
CA LEU A 864 21.26 18.83 -26.68
C LEU A 864 22.30 17.83 -26.16
N HIS A 865 22.75 18.03 -24.92
CA HIS A 865 23.56 17.05 -24.22
C HIS A 865 22.79 15.71 -24.09
N PRO A 866 23.45 14.54 -24.15
CA PRO A 866 22.83 13.22 -23.96
C PRO A 866 22.15 12.95 -22.60
N GLU A 867 22.05 13.94 -21.71
CA GLU A 867 21.25 13.84 -20.47
C GLU A 867 19.79 14.21 -20.69
N TRP A 868 19.51 14.91 -21.79
CA TRP A 868 18.20 15.41 -22.14
C TRP A 868 17.42 14.41 -22.98
N GLU A 869 16.18 14.15 -22.57
CA GLU A 869 15.24 13.34 -23.32
C GLU A 869 13.85 13.98 -23.29
N TRP A 870 13.22 14.07 -24.44
CA TRP A 870 11.83 14.48 -24.61
C TRP A 870 10.89 13.37 -24.12
N ASN A 871 9.76 13.77 -23.54
CA ASN A 871 8.61 12.89 -23.39
C ASN A 871 8.01 12.65 -24.78
N HIS A 872 8.13 11.44 -25.33
CA HIS A 872 7.82 11.11 -26.73
C HIS A 872 8.75 11.79 -27.74
N SER A 873 8.60 11.44 -29.02
CA SER A 873 9.32 12.08 -30.14
C SER A 873 9.00 13.58 -30.20
N PRO A 874 10.01 14.47 -30.24
CA PRO A 874 9.79 15.90 -30.36
C PRO A 874 9.34 16.30 -31.77
N ASP A 875 8.65 17.44 -31.85
CA ASP A 875 8.40 18.14 -33.10
C ASP A 875 9.51 19.19 -33.31
N ALA A 876 10.40 18.90 -34.26
CA ALA A 876 11.59 19.70 -34.54
C ALA A 876 11.27 21.10 -35.09
N GLU A 877 10.06 21.37 -35.60
CA GLU A 877 9.66 22.72 -36.03
C GLU A 877 9.40 23.66 -34.84
N TYR A 878 9.16 23.10 -33.65
CA TYR A 878 8.71 23.81 -32.47
C TYR A 878 9.76 23.92 -31.36
N PHE A 879 11.02 23.59 -31.64
CA PHE A 879 12.13 23.98 -30.77
C PHE A 879 13.36 24.40 -31.58
N GLU A 880 14.20 25.23 -30.98
CA GLU A 880 15.42 25.72 -31.61
C GLU A 880 16.51 25.96 -30.56
N LEU A 881 17.72 25.48 -30.82
CA LEU A 881 18.92 25.83 -30.03
C LEU A 881 19.62 27.02 -30.67
N GLY A 882 20.00 28.00 -29.86
CA GLY A 882 20.67 29.21 -30.34
C GLY A 882 21.56 29.85 -29.29
N SER A 883 22.23 30.94 -29.67
CA SER A 883 23.14 31.67 -28.78
C SER A 883 22.47 32.23 -27.52
N ASP A 884 21.14 32.39 -27.55
CA ASP A 884 20.33 32.91 -26.44
C ASP A 884 19.66 31.80 -25.61
N GLY A 885 19.94 30.52 -25.92
CA GLY A 885 19.43 29.33 -25.24
C GLY A 885 18.47 28.48 -26.08
N LEU A 886 17.68 27.62 -25.41
CA LEU A 886 16.70 26.73 -26.03
C LEU A 886 15.33 27.42 -26.12
N THR A 887 14.86 27.68 -27.33
CA THR A 887 13.50 28.19 -27.57
C THR A 887 12.51 27.03 -27.71
N LEU A 888 11.45 27.04 -26.91
CA LEU A 888 10.31 26.12 -27.02
C LEU A 888 9.07 26.88 -27.48
N LYS A 889 8.62 26.62 -28.70
CA LYS A 889 7.34 27.09 -29.24
C LYS A 889 6.23 26.15 -28.78
N THR A 890 5.02 26.67 -28.66
CA THR A 890 3.84 25.84 -28.39
C THR A 890 3.63 24.84 -29.55
N ALA A 891 3.86 23.56 -29.28
CA ALA A 891 3.77 22.47 -30.25
C ALA A 891 2.41 21.75 -30.25
N SER A 892 1.55 22.04 -29.27
CA SER A 892 0.27 21.35 -29.08
C SER A 892 -0.78 22.27 -28.48
N VAL A 893 -2.05 22.11 -28.91
CA VAL A 893 -3.22 22.74 -28.28
C VAL A 893 -3.92 21.70 -27.41
N VAL A 894 -3.57 21.66 -26.13
CA VAL A 894 -3.97 20.60 -25.19
C VAL A 894 -4.34 21.16 -23.83
N GLY A 895 -5.09 20.37 -23.04
CA GLY A 895 -5.58 20.77 -21.72
C GLY A 895 -4.67 20.41 -20.54
N ASP A 896 -3.65 19.58 -20.77
CA ASP A 896 -2.80 18.99 -19.74
C ASP A 896 -1.35 18.82 -20.19
N LEU A 897 -0.50 18.50 -19.22
CA LEU A 897 0.95 18.31 -19.39
C LEU A 897 1.29 17.00 -20.13
N PHE A 898 0.49 15.95 -19.97
CA PHE A 898 0.81 14.64 -20.55
C PHE A 898 0.68 14.63 -22.07
N ASN A 899 -0.23 15.42 -22.63
CA ASN A 899 -0.38 15.55 -24.07
C ASN A 899 0.45 16.69 -24.68
N ALA A 900 1.30 17.36 -23.89
CA ALA A 900 2.15 18.43 -24.38
C ALA A 900 3.42 17.87 -25.05
N ARG A 901 3.44 17.90 -26.39
CA ARG A 901 4.68 17.65 -27.15
C ARG A 901 5.77 18.64 -26.74
N ASN A 902 7.02 18.25 -27.00
CA ASN A 902 8.20 19.03 -26.67
C ASN A 902 8.32 19.35 -25.16
N THR A 903 7.87 18.43 -24.31
CA THR A 903 8.22 18.43 -22.90
C THR A 903 9.61 17.81 -22.74
N LEU A 904 10.61 18.64 -22.44
CA LEU A 904 12.00 18.22 -22.29
C LEU A 904 12.26 17.77 -20.85
N THR A 905 12.88 16.62 -20.66
CA THR A 905 13.08 16.01 -19.33
C THR A 905 14.54 15.71 -19.02
N HIS A 906 14.86 15.71 -17.73
CA HIS A 906 16.16 15.36 -17.17
C HIS A 906 15.95 14.44 -15.96
N ARG A 907 16.77 13.40 -15.81
CA ARG A 907 16.73 12.49 -14.66
C ARG A 907 17.04 13.26 -13.37
N ILE A 908 16.41 12.88 -12.25
CA ILE A 908 16.76 13.48 -10.95
C ILE A 908 18.01 12.78 -10.43
N THR A 909 19.02 13.56 -10.03
CA THR A 909 20.20 13.01 -9.38
C THR A 909 19.90 12.87 -7.89
N GLY A 910 19.99 11.65 -7.36
CA GLY A 910 19.71 11.35 -5.96
C GLY A 910 20.91 11.57 -5.02
N PRO A 911 20.68 11.47 -3.70
CA PRO A 911 19.37 11.27 -3.05
C PRO A 911 18.48 12.51 -3.07
N ARG A 912 19.06 13.71 -3.24
CA ARG A 912 18.33 14.97 -3.38
C ARG A 912 19.06 15.90 -4.34
N SER A 913 18.32 16.55 -5.23
CA SER A 913 18.87 17.56 -6.12
C SER A 913 17.87 18.68 -6.39
N VAL A 914 18.42 19.82 -6.81
CA VAL A 914 17.70 21.03 -7.14
C VAL A 914 17.93 21.36 -8.60
N ALA A 915 16.85 21.37 -9.36
CA ALA A 915 16.82 21.86 -10.73
C ALA A 915 16.34 23.32 -10.76
N THR A 916 17.09 24.19 -11.43
CA THR A 916 16.76 25.60 -11.63
C THR A 916 16.78 25.94 -13.12
N TRP A 917 15.68 26.47 -13.64
CA TRP A 917 15.56 26.98 -15.01
C TRP A 917 15.47 28.49 -15.00
N HIS A 918 16.22 29.14 -15.87
CA HIS A 918 16.11 30.56 -16.17
C HIS A 918 15.38 30.74 -17.50
N LEU A 919 14.21 31.39 -17.47
CA LEU A 919 13.30 31.48 -18.60
C LEU A 919 13.06 32.94 -19.01
N ASN A 920 13.07 33.21 -20.31
CA ASN A 920 12.42 34.36 -20.91
C ASN A 920 11.01 33.97 -21.39
N VAL A 921 10.02 34.73 -20.93
CA VAL A 921 8.59 34.45 -21.08
C VAL A 921 7.83 35.59 -21.77
N SER A 922 8.56 36.52 -22.40
CA SER A 922 8.00 37.71 -23.05
C SER A 922 7.05 37.41 -24.22
N GLU A 923 7.29 36.30 -24.93
CA GLU A 923 6.56 35.88 -26.13
C GLU A 923 5.41 34.88 -25.84
N LEU A 924 4.98 34.76 -24.58
CA LEU A 924 3.79 33.97 -24.23
C LEU A 924 2.50 34.64 -24.73
N MET A 925 1.66 33.87 -25.39
CA MET A 925 0.35 34.28 -25.91
C MET A 925 -0.80 33.81 -25.00
N GLU A 926 -1.94 34.48 -25.11
CA GLU A 926 -3.14 34.08 -24.34
C GLU A 926 -3.50 32.61 -24.59
N GLY A 927 -3.65 31.87 -23.50
CA GLY A 927 -3.90 30.43 -23.51
C GLY A 927 -2.66 29.58 -23.26
N ASP A 928 -1.45 30.16 -23.28
CA ASP A 928 -0.21 29.40 -23.08
C ASP A 928 0.00 29.01 -21.62
N ARG A 929 0.60 27.83 -21.45
CA ARG A 929 1.07 27.27 -20.18
C ARG A 929 2.49 26.76 -20.37
N ALA A 930 3.41 27.34 -19.62
CA ALA A 930 4.82 26.96 -19.65
C ALA A 930 5.39 26.89 -18.24
N GLY A 931 6.40 26.07 -18.00
CA GLY A 931 6.99 25.97 -16.67
C GLY A 931 7.91 24.78 -16.45
N ALA A 932 8.21 24.54 -15.17
CA ALA A 932 9.03 23.46 -14.68
C ALA A 932 8.19 22.47 -13.86
N ALA A 933 8.30 21.18 -14.18
CA ALA A 933 7.52 20.10 -13.59
C ALA A 933 8.39 19.05 -12.91
N ILE A 934 7.77 18.35 -11.96
CA ILE A 934 8.15 16.98 -11.61
C ILE A 934 7.24 16.05 -12.43
N PHE A 935 7.84 15.26 -13.31
CA PHE A 935 7.13 14.53 -14.36
C PHE A 935 7.12 13.02 -14.10
N ARG A 936 5.92 12.45 -13.99
CA ARG A 936 5.58 11.01 -13.88
C ARG A 936 4.08 10.79 -14.04
N ASP A 937 3.56 9.58 -13.84
CA ASP A 937 2.12 9.25 -13.90
C ASP A 937 1.24 10.08 -12.95
N GLU A 938 1.80 10.54 -11.84
CA GLU A 938 1.26 11.66 -11.06
C GLU A 938 2.28 12.80 -11.07
N SER A 939 1.86 13.98 -11.52
CA SER A 939 2.76 15.12 -11.78
C SER A 939 2.26 16.42 -11.13
N ALA A 940 3.19 17.33 -10.91
CA ALA A 940 2.92 18.71 -10.51
C ALA A 940 3.93 19.66 -11.16
N TYR A 941 3.57 20.93 -11.31
CA TYR A 941 4.48 21.93 -11.87
C TYR A 941 4.30 23.31 -11.25
N ILE A 942 5.38 24.10 -11.32
CA ILE A 942 5.35 25.54 -11.18
C ILE A 942 5.56 26.17 -12.55
N GLY A 943 4.82 27.22 -12.86
CA GLY A 943 4.90 27.83 -14.18
C GLY A 943 4.07 29.08 -14.35
N MET A 944 3.87 29.48 -15.60
CA MET A 944 3.15 30.66 -16.01
C MET A 944 1.89 30.24 -16.77
N HIS A 945 0.74 30.79 -16.37
CA HIS A 945 -0.49 30.76 -17.16
C HIS A 945 -0.72 32.15 -17.76
N LYS A 946 -0.74 32.25 -19.09
CA LYS A 946 -1.04 33.50 -19.80
C LYS A 946 -2.53 33.61 -20.07
N GLY A 947 -3.22 34.47 -19.33
CA GLY A 947 -4.63 34.78 -19.56
C GLY A 947 -4.84 36.17 -20.14
N ALA A 948 -6.11 36.54 -20.38
CA ALA A 948 -6.49 37.87 -20.85
C ALA A 948 -6.01 39.02 -19.93
N ASN A 949 -5.90 38.74 -18.62
CA ASN A 949 -5.48 39.71 -17.60
C ASN A 949 -3.95 39.79 -17.41
N GLY A 950 -3.16 39.05 -18.18
CA GLY A 950 -1.70 39.01 -18.08
C GLY A 950 -1.14 37.63 -17.74
N THR A 951 0.17 37.58 -17.47
CA THR A 951 0.89 36.34 -17.13
C THR A 951 0.88 36.15 -15.62
N GLN A 952 0.40 35.02 -15.13
CA GLN A 952 0.38 34.72 -13.69
C GLN A 952 1.25 33.50 -13.37
N VAL A 953 2.07 33.61 -12.31
CA VAL A 953 2.80 32.46 -11.77
C VAL A 953 1.83 31.56 -11.01
N VAL A 954 1.86 30.26 -11.27
CA VAL A 954 0.97 29.28 -10.65
C VAL A 954 1.72 28.02 -10.25
N PHE A 955 1.20 27.34 -9.23
CA PHE A 955 1.55 25.96 -8.92
C PHE A 955 0.32 25.09 -9.23
N VAL A 956 0.50 24.10 -10.10
CA VAL A 956 -0.52 23.15 -10.52
C VAL A 956 -0.18 21.78 -9.95
N ASN A 957 -1.15 21.18 -9.28
CA ASN A 957 -1.04 19.87 -8.65
C ASN A 957 -2.13 18.92 -9.16
N ASP A 958 -2.08 17.65 -8.75
CA ASP A 958 -3.07 16.62 -9.06
C ASP A 958 -3.21 16.36 -10.56
N ILE A 959 -2.11 16.35 -11.33
CA ILE A 959 -2.11 15.88 -12.73
C ILE A 959 -1.90 14.37 -12.68
N ILE A 960 -2.89 13.58 -13.09
CA ILE A 960 -2.95 12.13 -12.75
C ILE A 960 -3.36 11.30 -13.97
N MET A 961 -2.62 10.21 -14.19
CA MET A 961 -3.03 9.09 -15.05
C MET A 961 -3.64 7.94 -14.24
N ASN A 962 -4.53 7.17 -14.86
CA ASN A 962 -5.01 5.90 -14.32
C ASN A 962 -4.08 4.73 -14.69
N GLN A 963 -4.47 3.51 -14.30
CA GLN A 963 -3.71 2.27 -14.57
C GLN A 963 -3.66 1.87 -16.05
N GLN A 964 -4.46 2.51 -16.90
CA GLN A 964 -4.42 2.35 -18.36
C GLN A 964 -3.60 3.47 -19.02
N TRP A 965 -2.88 4.27 -18.21
CA TRP A 965 -2.06 5.41 -18.64
C TRP A 965 -2.86 6.50 -19.35
N GLN A 966 -4.15 6.61 -19.02
CA GLN A 966 -5.05 7.64 -19.53
C GLN A 966 -5.14 8.79 -18.52
N THR A 967 -5.12 10.03 -18.99
CA THR A 967 -5.29 11.21 -18.14
C THR A 967 -6.68 11.20 -17.49
N VAL A 968 -6.72 11.13 -16.16
CA VAL A 968 -7.96 11.23 -15.36
C VAL A 968 -8.07 12.55 -14.60
N SER A 969 -6.96 13.27 -14.44
CA SER A 969 -6.94 14.64 -13.96
C SER A 969 -5.92 15.46 -14.73
N ARG A 970 -6.37 16.60 -15.26
CA ARG A 970 -5.54 17.57 -16.01
C ARG A 970 -4.80 18.57 -15.10
N GLY A 971 -4.93 18.38 -13.79
CA GLY A 971 -4.38 19.26 -12.75
C GLY A 971 -5.31 20.38 -12.32
N THR A 972 -5.08 20.88 -11.11
CA THR A 972 -5.76 22.05 -10.55
C THR A 972 -4.72 23.07 -10.08
N VAL A 973 -5.03 24.37 -10.23
CA VAL A 973 -4.19 25.43 -9.67
C VAL A 973 -4.33 25.40 -8.15
N ALA A 974 -3.35 24.82 -7.48
CA ALA A 974 -3.34 24.63 -6.03
C ALA A 974 -2.84 25.89 -5.28
N ALA A 975 -2.00 26.69 -5.93
CA ALA A 975 -1.60 28.00 -5.44
C ALA A 975 -1.33 28.96 -6.60
N SER A 976 -1.55 30.25 -6.36
CA SER A 976 -1.30 31.32 -7.32
C SER A 976 -0.30 32.31 -6.74
N GLY A 977 0.74 32.60 -7.51
CA GLY A 977 1.69 33.67 -7.27
C GLY A 977 1.22 34.99 -7.91
N PRO A 978 2.14 35.96 -8.02
CA PRO A 978 1.84 37.27 -8.58
C PRO A 978 1.57 37.19 -10.09
N PHE A 979 0.83 38.19 -10.58
CA PHE A 979 0.92 38.57 -11.99
C PHE A 979 2.29 39.20 -12.23
N ILE A 980 2.93 38.81 -13.32
CA ILE A 980 4.27 39.27 -13.66
C ILE A 980 4.22 40.13 -14.93
N ASP A 981 4.80 41.32 -14.83
CA ASP A 981 5.20 42.14 -15.98
C ASP A 981 6.66 41.87 -16.39
N ALA A 982 7.36 41.03 -15.61
CA ALA A 982 8.74 40.63 -15.87
C ALA A 982 8.83 39.72 -17.10
N HIS A 983 9.83 39.97 -17.93
CA HIS A 983 10.16 39.14 -19.09
C HIS A 983 10.99 37.92 -18.72
N GLU A 984 11.66 37.94 -17.57
CA GLU A 984 12.51 36.87 -17.08
C GLU A 984 11.98 36.33 -15.75
N ILE A 985 12.15 35.02 -15.56
CA ILE A 985 11.76 34.32 -14.34
C ILE A 985 12.66 33.10 -14.15
N TRP A 986 12.96 32.80 -12.89
CA TRP A 986 13.62 31.57 -12.50
C TRP A 986 12.62 30.65 -11.81
N LEU A 987 12.58 29.41 -12.25
CA LEU A 987 11.77 28.35 -11.65
C LEU A 987 12.69 27.30 -11.07
N ARG A 988 12.38 26.82 -9.87
CA ARG A 988 13.19 25.83 -9.17
C ARG A 988 12.32 24.70 -8.60
N VAL A 989 12.79 23.48 -8.78
CA VAL A 989 12.21 22.26 -8.20
C VAL A 989 13.30 21.57 -7.39
N ASP A 990 13.06 21.47 -6.08
CA ASP A 990 13.92 20.77 -5.12
C ASP A 990 13.28 19.42 -4.80
N ALA A 991 13.89 18.32 -5.23
CA ALA A 991 13.30 16.99 -5.13
C ALA A 991 14.15 16.07 -4.24
N ASP A 992 13.55 15.59 -3.15
CA ASP A 992 14.09 14.49 -2.36
C ASP A 992 13.62 13.17 -2.98
N VAL A 993 14.54 12.43 -3.59
CA VAL A 993 14.28 11.11 -4.17
C VAL A 993 14.96 9.99 -3.39
N THR A 994 15.31 10.24 -2.11
CA THR A 994 15.89 9.24 -1.22
C THR A 994 15.01 7.98 -1.25
N PRO A 995 15.58 6.76 -1.37
CA PRO A 995 14.78 5.56 -1.56
C PRO A 995 13.76 5.39 -0.44
N SER A 996 12.54 5.05 -0.81
CA SER A 996 11.46 4.74 0.11
C SER A 996 10.54 3.64 -0.44
N PHE A 997 11.07 2.79 -1.32
CA PHE A 997 10.35 1.66 -1.89
C PHE A 997 9.89 0.69 -0.78
N GLY A 998 8.66 0.20 -0.93
CA GLY A 998 7.98 -0.60 0.10
C GLY A 998 7.44 0.19 1.30
N LEU A 999 7.67 1.51 1.37
CA LEU A 999 7.08 2.41 2.37
C LEU A 999 5.92 3.22 1.76
N SER A 1000 5.04 3.75 2.63
CA SER A 1000 4.10 4.78 2.22
C SER A 1000 4.85 6.01 1.66
N PRO A 1001 4.27 6.76 0.71
CA PRO A 1001 4.90 7.97 0.19
C PRO A 1001 5.29 8.94 1.32
N VAL A 1002 6.58 9.27 1.39
CA VAL A 1002 7.19 10.14 2.42
C VAL A 1002 8.15 11.18 1.85
N ARG A 1003 8.33 11.20 0.52
CA ARG A 1003 9.25 12.08 -0.18
C ARG A 1003 8.50 13.21 -0.87
N GLU A 1004 9.15 14.35 -1.02
CA GLU A 1004 8.51 15.57 -1.51
C GLU A 1004 9.37 16.29 -2.55
N ALA A 1005 8.70 16.94 -3.49
CA ALA A 1005 9.27 17.97 -4.34
C ALA A 1005 8.72 19.35 -3.94
N HIS A 1006 9.61 20.32 -3.75
CA HIS A 1006 9.31 21.68 -3.32
C HIS A 1006 9.54 22.65 -4.49
N PHE A 1007 8.57 23.52 -4.73
CA PHE A 1007 8.53 24.36 -5.94
C PHE A 1007 8.71 25.84 -5.57
N TYR A 1008 9.66 26.50 -6.23
CA TYR A 1008 10.02 27.88 -5.97
C TYR A 1008 10.12 28.70 -7.26
N TYR A 1009 9.87 30.00 -7.15
CA TYR A 1009 10.14 30.96 -8.22
C TYR A 1009 10.95 32.14 -7.70
N SER A 1010 11.65 32.82 -8.61
CA SER A 1010 12.35 34.08 -8.37
C SER A 1010 12.20 35.00 -9.58
N LEU A 1011 12.11 36.31 -9.35
CA LEU A 1011 12.02 37.34 -10.40
C LEU A 1011 13.34 38.12 -10.59
N ASP A 1012 14.34 37.84 -9.77
CA ASP A 1012 15.64 38.51 -9.76
C ASP A 1012 16.82 37.52 -9.74
N GLY A 1013 16.55 36.21 -9.71
CA GLY A 1013 17.55 35.14 -9.62
C GLY A 1013 18.11 34.92 -8.20
N GLU A 1014 17.85 35.82 -7.27
CA GLU A 1014 18.45 35.83 -5.93
C GLU A 1014 17.42 35.50 -4.83
N ASN A 1015 16.24 36.10 -4.89
CA ASN A 1015 15.20 35.97 -3.88
C ASN A 1015 14.16 34.91 -4.30
N TRP A 1016 14.15 33.79 -3.57
CA TRP A 1016 13.30 32.63 -3.87
C TRP A 1016 12.04 32.60 -3.01
N LYS A 1017 10.90 32.33 -3.64
CA LYS A 1017 9.60 32.18 -2.98
C LYS A 1017 9.01 30.81 -3.27
N GLN A 1018 8.69 30.05 -2.23
CA GLN A 1018 8.02 28.76 -2.37
C GLN A 1018 6.56 28.97 -2.73
N LEU A 1019 6.04 28.17 -3.66
CA LEU A 1019 4.64 28.25 -4.10
C LEU A 1019 3.90 26.92 -3.94
N GLY A 1020 4.59 25.79 -3.89
CA GLY A 1020 3.95 24.47 -3.81
C GLY A 1020 4.84 23.37 -3.25
N ILE A 1021 4.19 22.29 -2.85
CA ILE A 1021 4.78 21.02 -2.42
C ILE A 1021 4.00 19.89 -3.08
N PHE A 1022 4.72 18.90 -3.59
CA PHE A 1022 4.15 17.69 -4.17
C PHE A 1022 4.74 16.44 -3.50
N VAL A 1023 3.92 15.43 -3.24
CA VAL A 1023 4.35 14.16 -2.63
C VAL A 1023 4.71 13.17 -3.74
N LEU A 1024 5.92 12.62 -3.69
CA LEU A 1024 6.41 11.63 -4.65
C LEU A 1024 6.00 10.23 -4.22
N HIS A 1025 5.25 9.51 -5.07
CA HIS A 1025 4.80 8.16 -4.75
C HIS A 1025 5.82 7.07 -5.11
N ASN A 1026 5.78 5.95 -4.38
CA ASN A 1026 6.73 4.84 -4.52
C ASN A 1026 6.25 3.68 -5.42
N ARG A 1027 5.16 3.90 -6.17
CA ARG A 1027 4.66 2.93 -7.16
C ARG A 1027 5.70 2.67 -8.25
N TRP A 1028 5.78 1.42 -8.70
CA TRP A 1028 6.75 0.97 -9.72
C TRP A 1028 6.12 0.77 -11.10
N GLN A 1029 4.78 0.79 -11.23
CA GLN A 1029 4.07 0.40 -12.46
C GLN A 1029 4.36 1.30 -13.67
N TRP A 1030 4.80 2.55 -13.44
CA TRP A 1030 5.29 3.45 -14.50
C TRP A 1030 6.72 3.14 -14.95
N PHE A 1031 7.43 2.30 -14.20
CA PHE A 1031 8.84 1.91 -14.31
C PHE A 1031 9.85 3.06 -14.20
N THR A 1032 9.73 4.10 -15.03
CA THR A 1032 10.62 5.27 -14.93
C THR A 1032 10.44 5.96 -13.58
N GLY A 1033 11.54 6.44 -13.02
CA GLY A 1033 11.56 7.33 -11.86
C GLY A 1033 10.94 8.69 -12.16
N PHE A 1034 10.85 9.55 -11.13
CA PHE A 1034 10.48 10.94 -11.36
C PHE A 1034 11.57 11.67 -12.16
N ARG A 1035 11.16 12.58 -13.04
CA ARG A 1035 12.06 13.44 -13.79
C ARG A 1035 11.78 14.91 -13.56
N PHE A 1036 12.83 15.73 -13.64
CA PHE A 1036 12.66 17.15 -13.87
C PHE A 1036 12.21 17.36 -15.31
N ALA A 1037 11.30 18.31 -15.55
CA ALA A 1037 10.86 18.62 -16.89
C ALA A 1037 10.60 20.11 -17.09
N VAL A 1038 10.80 20.59 -18.32
CA VAL A 1038 10.40 21.91 -18.78
C VAL A 1038 9.50 21.77 -20.01
N PHE A 1039 8.44 22.57 -20.06
CA PHE A 1039 7.41 22.42 -21.09
C PHE A 1039 6.85 23.78 -21.54
N ASN A 1040 6.23 23.77 -22.71
CA ASN A 1040 5.40 24.86 -23.21
C ASN A 1040 4.28 24.31 -24.12
N PHE A 1041 3.01 24.59 -23.79
CA PHE A 1041 1.87 24.22 -24.63
C PHE A 1041 0.77 25.29 -24.58
N ALA A 1042 -0.11 25.28 -25.58
CA ALA A 1042 -1.24 26.19 -25.67
C ALA A 1042 -2.54 25.49 -25.27
N THR A 1043 -3.49 26.23 -24.70
CA THR A 1043 -4.87 25.75 -24.49
C THR A 1043 -5.87 26.33 -25.49
N LEU A 1044 -5.47 27.36 -26.25
CA LEU A 1044 -6.33 28.06 -27.21
C LEU A 1044 -5.84 27.91 -28.66
N LYS A 1045 -4.60 28.34 -28.95
CA LYS A 1045 -4.00 28.30 -30.29
C LYS A 1045 -2.48 28.29 -30.18
N LEU A 1046 -1.81 27.73 -31.17
CA LEU A 1046 -0.36 27.79 -31.27
C LEU A 1046 0.11 29.23 -31.59
N GLY A 1047 1.37 29.51 -31.27
CA GLY A 1047 2.08 30.71 -31.71
C GLY A 1047 3.02 31.28 -30.66
N GLY A 1048 2.72 31.13 -29.37
CA GLY A 1048 3.59 31.63 -28.32
C GLY A 1048 4.78 30.73 -28.03
N GLN A 1049 5.79 31.30 -27.36
CA GLN A 1049 7.07 30.63 -27.09
C GLN A 1049 7.71 31.09 -25.77
N ILE A 1050 8.62 30.28 -25.25
CA ILE A 1050 9.56 30.63 -24.19
C ILE A 1050 10.99 30.37 -24.65
N THR A 1051 11.97 31.05 -24.06
CA THR A 1051 13.39 30.74 -24.24
C THR A 1051 14.00 30.36 -22.90
N ILE A 1052 14.54 29.15 -22.81
CA ILE A 1052 15.27 28.63 -21.65
C ILE A 1052 16.72 29.07 -21.82
N LYS A 1053 17.13 30.06 -21.02
CA LYS A 1053 18.48 30.63 -21.07
C LYS A 1053 19.52 29.76 -20.38
N SER A 1054 19.11 29.07 -19.32
CA SER A 1054 19.97 28.10 -18.65
C SER A 1054 19.19 27.12 -17.79
N PHE A 1055 19.82 25.99 -17.54
CA PHE A 1055 19.43 24.96 -16.60
C PHE A 1055 20.59 24.64 -15.67
N GLN A 1056 20.32 24.51 -14.38
CA GLN A 1056 21.27 24.02 -13.39
C GLN A 1056 20.65 22.88 -12.60
N ASN A 1057 21.32 21.73 -12.54
CA ASN A 1057 21.04 20.63 -11.64
C ASN A 1057 22.19 20.49 -10.64
N ALA A 1058 21.91 20.73 -9.36
CA ALA A 1058 22.88 20.69 -8.27
C ALA A 1058 22.44 19.73 -7.16
N LEU A 1059 23.41 19.02 -6.57
CA LEU A 1059 23.16 18.17 -5.39
C LEU A 1059 23.02 19.04 -4.14
N THR A 1060 22.23 18.58 -3.16
CA THR A 1060 21.96 19.33 -1.92
C THR A 1060 21.94 18.47 -0.67
#